data_AF-A0A852J9Z4-F1
#
_entry.id   AF-A0A852J9Z4-F1
#
_cell.length_a   1.000
_cell.length_b   1.000
_cell.length_c   1.000
_cell.angle_alpha   90.00
_cell.angle_beta   90.00
_cell.angle_gamma   90.00
#
_symmetry.space_group_name_H-M   'P 1'
#
loop_
_entity.id
_entity.type
_entity.pdbx_description
1 polymer ?
#
loop_
_entity_poly.entity_id
_entity_poly.type
_entity_poly.pdbx_seq_one_letter_code
_entity_poly.pdbx_strand_id
1 'polypeptide(L)'
;VEAVTLFEVVSMGKRAMQCVVDDWVEAYKQDRNVALLDLINFFIQCSGCQGMVTAEMFQSLHKKDVMRKMTETFDEDNEDYPLIRSGPYWKKFKANFCEFIAVLVQQCQCSILYDSYLVDTVISLLTGLADSMVRAFRHTSTLAAMKLLTVIVSVRLNLEVNKHNAQRLCEVKKRRISGKRTSYRLDRLERKRKECEHKLLEMQNVMNALFKGIFLNRYRDVIPEIRAICIEEAGNWMKTYPDGFLNDSYLKYFGWMLYDKQAEVRLKCLLGLQSIYRRKELASRMDLFTSRFKDRIVSMPLDKDHEVAVQAMKLLMLMSQNCENALSAEDCEMLYQFVYAAHRPLAAAAGEFLYKRLLSHEGDEEVKPKGGGKFGASTDQLKRLICFFLESELHKHVAYLIDSLWDWAGKFLKDWECMTTLLLKNIEEDGEALSDAQESVLIEIILATVREAAEGHPPVGRGAAKKILSVKEKKIQLEDCTRITEHFIMVLPQLLAKYSTDAQKVANLLQIPQYYDLDVYATGHLEKHLDDLLREIKDIVTKHSDVSVLEASSKTYHVLCSEEIAIYSQADRARTQLVDELMGQLSQILDGFWQKEEGNCMDAGEISRMHSALRRVAAFHNAHDLTKWNLYDKTSKLLVFEMEHGSLPALMILPALQCTYFSLLWQLAAVLENSPKETLSVLRRELRCFSQICMFFLHHKNKDVREKAFMILCDWMLILSHQDSNNNGDAIELMGYLPSTSLQEKLLVFIQEHVFMEEEEEGKEEEERKDESCRLDDLHKKRSLLAAYCKLIVYNVVEMAAAAEIYKHYVKTYNDFGDIIKETLSRTRHNNKIQSAKTLILCLQQLFQTHAESQDSSSSVDFSSASFINMKELARRFSLTFGWDQVKSRDSVTMIHKEGIEFAFQGAAGGDGKCLPPNLSFLLIISEFSNKLLKPDKRLVYAYLQRYIRAPLPYRGDEWQPLIWYRNSLLL
;
A
#
# COMPACT_ATOMS: atom_id res chain seq x y z
N VAL A 1 32.15 32.64 33.47
CA VAL A 1 31.60 32.20 32.17
C VAL A 1 32.31 30.90 31.88
N GLU A 2 31.61 29.76 31.97
CA GLU A 2 32.20 28.47 31.58
C GLU A 2 32.64 28.56 30.12
N ALA A 3 33.84 28.06 29.82
CA ALA A 3 34.35 28.05 28.46
C ALA A 3 33.47 27.14 27.61
N VAL A 4 32.90 27.68 26.52
CA VAL A 4 32.07 26.92 25.59
C VAL A 4 32.91 25.83 24.95
N THR A 5 32.42 24.59 25.03
CA THR A 5 33.13 23.41 24.52
C THR A 5 33.06 23.34 22.98
N LEU A 6 34.02 22.66 22.35
CA LEU A 6 34.01 22.45 20.91
C LEU A 6 32.74 21.71 20.44
N PHE A 7 32.22 20.80 21.27
CA PHE A 7 30.95 20.11 21.02
C PHE A 7 29.78 21.09 20.91
N GLU A 8 29.63 22.00 21.88
CA GLU A 8 28.56 23.00 21.87
C GLU A 8 28.64 23.92 20.65
N VAL A 9 29.85 24.36 20.28
CA VAL A 9 30.06 25.21 19.10
C VAL A 9 29.60 24.51 17.81
N VAL A 10 30.03 23.25 17.61
CA VAL A 10 29.67 22.45 16.42
C VAL A 10 28.19 22.07 16.43
N SER A 11 27.62 21.77 17.60
CA SER A 11 26.22 21.41 17.78
C SER A 11 25.27 22.57 17.50
N MET A 12 25.59 23.77 17.98
CA MET A 12 24.79 24.97 17.73
C MET A 12 24.89 25.45 16.27
N GLY A 13 26.06 25.27 15.63
CA GLY A 13 26.26 25.57 14.21
C GLY A 13 25.94 27.03 13.83
N LYS A 14 26.29 27.99 14.71
CA LYS A 14 26.06 29.43 14.52
C LYS A 14 27.23 30.14 13.81
N ARG A 15 28.43 29.56 13.83
CA ARG A 15 29.64 30.08 13.17
C ARG A 15 29.96 29.23 11.94
N ALA A 16 30.63 29.84 10.95
CA ALA A 16 31.17 29.08 9.82
C ALA A 16 32.18 28.04 10.32
N MET A 17 32.08 26.79 9.83
CA MET A 17 32.92 25.67 10.30
C MET A 17 34.41 25.96 10.15
N GLN A 18 34.76 26.63 9.05
CA GLN A 18 36.11 27.12 8.76
C GLN A 18 36.69 27.97 9.89
N CYS A 19 35.92 28.93 10.42
CA CYS A 19 36.40 29.79 11.51
C CYS A 19 36.63 29.01 12.81
N VAL A 20 35.79 28.02 13.11
CA VAL A 20 35.94 27.17 14.30
C VAL A 20 37.23 26.34 14.21
N VAL A 21 37.51 25.80 13.03
CA VAL A 21 38.75 25.06 12.76
C VAL A 21 39.96 25.96 12.79
N ASP A 22 39.90 27.17 12.23
CA ASP A 22 41.02 28.12 12.25
C ASP A 22 41.40 28.53 13.68
N ASP A 23 40.40 28.78 14.54
CA ASP A 23 40.61 29.05 15.96
C ASP A 23 41.30 27.87 16.65
N TRP A 24 40.85 26.63 16.38
CA TRP A 24 41.45 25.42 16.93
C TRP A 24 42.88 25.17 16.42
N VAL A 25 43.12 25.41 15.13
CA VAL A 25 44.46 25.30 14.51
C VAL A 25 45.44 26.29 15.14
N GLU A 26 45.00 27.51 15.44
CA GLU A 26 45.83 28.50 16.09
C GLU A 26 46.12 28.11 17.55
N ALA A 27 45.12 27.60 18.28
CA ALA A 27 45.33 27.03 19.62
C ALA A 27 46.34 25.88 19.59
N TYR A 28 46.28 25.00 18.58
CA TYR A 28 47.23 23.89 18.41
C TYR A 28 48.66 24.36 18.16
N LYS A 29 48.87 25.47 17.46
CA LYS A 29 50.20 26.06 17.27
C LYS A 29 50.76 26.66 18.57
N GLN A 30 49.89 27.16 19.45
CA GLN A 30 50.28 27.72 20.75
C GLN A 30 50.61 26.64 21.76
N ASP A 31 49.71 25.67 21.96
CA ASP A 31 49.93 24.50 22.82
C ASP A 31 49.23 23.26 22.23
N ARG A 32 50.06 22.32 21.75
CA ARG A 32 49.58 21.09 21.11
C ARG A 32 48.82 20.18 22.06
N ASN A 33 49.22 20.11 23.33
CA ASN A 33 48.63 19.20 24.31
C ASN A 33 47.23 19.67 24.72
N VAL A 34 47.08 20.98 24.95
CA VAL A 34 45.78 21.57 25.32
C VAL A 34 44.79 21.44 24.17
N ALA A 35 45.18 21.81 22.95
CA ALA A 35 44.29 21.70 21.79
C ALA A 35 43.91 20.25 21.45
N LEU A 36 44.81 19.29 21.65
CA LEU A 36 44.50 17.86 21.49
C LEU A 36 43.54 17.35 22.56
N LEU A 37 43.70 17.79 23.81
CA LEU A 37 42.78 17.42 24.87
C LEU A 37 41.35 17.87 24.55
N ASP A 38 41.20 19.09 24.04
CA ASP A 38 39.91 19.63 23.59
C ASP A 38 39.33 18.81 22.43
N LEU A 39 40.17 18.38 21.48
CA LEU A 39 39.75 17.54 20.35
C LEU A 39 39.36 16.12 20.80
N ILE A 40 40.06 15.54 21.77
CA ILE A 40 39.72 14.25 22.37
C ILE A 40 38.36 14.35 23.07
N ASN A 41 38.19 15.35 23.92
CA ASN A 41 36.93 15.59 24.63
C ASN A 41 35.78 15.84 23.67
N PHE A 42 36.02 16.54 22.55
CA PHE A 42 35.02 16.70 21.48
C PHE A 42 34.50 15.35 20.97
N PHE A 43 35.37 14.38 20.64
CA PHE A 43 34.91 13.07 20.17
C PHE A 43 34.16 12.27 21.24
N ILE A 44 34.59 12.36 22.50
CA ILE A 44 33.93 11.72 23.64
C ILE A 44 32.53 12.31 23.86
N GLN A 45 32.40 13.64 23.86
CA GLN A 45 31.12 14.35 24.00
C GLN A 45 30.18 14.13 22.81
N CYS A 46 30.71 14.05 21.59
CA CYS A 46 29.92 13.68 20.41
C CYS A 46 29.29 12.28 20.54
N SER A 47 29.88 11.42 21.36
CA SER A 47 29.34 10.10 21.69
C SER A 47 28.29 10.14 22.81
N GLY A 48 27.95 11.32 23.34
CA GLY A 48 26.97 11.49 24.42
C GLY A 48 27.52 11.32 25.83
N CYS A 49 28.81 11.01 25.97
CA CYS A 49 29.45 10.88 27.27
C CYS A 49 29.55 12.23 27.97
N GLN A 50 29.13 12.29 29.23
CA GLN A 50 29.26 13.48 30.08
C GLN A 50 30.63 13.57 30.79
N GLY A 51 31.38 12.46 30.78
CA GLY A 51 32.74 12.42 31.30
C GLY A 51 33.71 13.26 30.46
N MET A 52 34.71 13.84 31.12
CA MET A 52 35.78 14.61 30.50
C MET A 52 37.14 13.96 30.79
N VAL A 53 37.97 13.86 29.77
CA VAL A 53 39.38 13.49 29.88
C VAL A 53 40.14 14.71 30.42
N THR A 54 40.83 14.54 31.55
CA THR A 54 41.65 15.60 32.16
C THR A 54 43.07 15.61 31.60
N ALA A 55 43.80 16.71 31.82
CA ALA A 55 45.20 16.81 31.41
C ALA A 55 46.09 15.71 32.05
N GLU A 56 45.82 15.35 33.31
CA GLU A 56 46.51 14.27 34.03
C GLU A 56 46.26 12.90 33.37
N MET A 57 45.00 12.63 32.98
CA MET A 57 44.64 11.40 32.27
C MET A 57 45.30 11.33 30.90
N PHE A 58 45.37 12.44 30.17
CA PHE A 58 46.02 12.53 28.87
C PHE A 58 47.54 12.32 28.94
N GLN A 59 48.19 12.78 30.01
CA GLN A 59 49.63 12.58 30.24
C GLN A 59 49.99 11.18 30.76
N SER A 60 49.00 10.36 31.14
CA SER A 60 49.24 9.01 31.65
C SER A 60 49.77 8.04 30.57
N LEU A 61 50.70 7.16 30.95
CA LEU A 61 51.34 6.18 30.05
C LEU A 61 50.39 5.06 29.57
N HIS A 62 49.22 4.91 30.20
CA HIS A 62 48.27 3.82 29.95
C HIS A 62 46.96 4.33 29.33
N LYS A 63 46.98 4.64 28.03
CA LYS A 63 45.80 5.10 27.26
C LYS A 63 44.56 4.17 27.37
N LYS A 64 44.74 2.90 27.73
CA LYS A 64 43.64 1.94 27.99
C LYS A 64 42.82 2.29 29.24
N ASP A 65 43.42 2.95 30.23
CA ASP A 65 42.75 3.30 31.48
C ASP A 65 41.85 4.54 31.32
N VAL A 66 42.21 5.45 30.41
CA VAL A 66 41.35 6.58 29.99
C VAL A 66 40.03 6.06 29.41
N MET A 67 40.10 5.07 28.52
CA MET A 67 38.93 4.47 27.88
C MET A 67 38.03 3.72 28.85
N ARG A 68 38.63 2.97 29.79
CA ARG A 68 37.91 2.31 30.88
C ARG A 68 37.16 3.34 31.73
N LYS A 69 37.84 4.43 32.10
CA LYS A 69 37.25 5.50 32.91
C LYS A 69 36.10 6.20 32.19
N MET A 70 36.25 6.51 30.90
CA MET A 70 35.18 7.11 30.11
C MET A 70 33.97 6.18 29.96
N THR A 71 34.20 4.87 29.95
CA THR A 71 33.13 3.85 29.95
C THR A 71 32.42 3.79 31.30
N GLU A 72 33.16 3.82 32.41
CA GLU A 72 32.57 3.88 33.78
C GLU A 72 31.73 5.14 34.02
N THR A 73 32.13 6.27 33.41
CA THR A 73 31.39 7.55 33.51
C THR A 73 30.29 7.68 32.47
N PHE A 74 30.11 6.68 31.61
CA PHE A 74 29.03 6.68 30.64
C PHE A 74 27.74 6.27 31.34
N ASP A 75 26.70 7.08 31.20
CA ASP A 75 25.38 6.77 31.73
C ASP A 75 24.72 5.68 30.87
N GLU A 76 24.78 4.43 31.33
CA GLU A 76 24.19 3.28 30.64
C GLU A 76 22.66 3.34 30.60
N ASP A 77 22.01 4.10 31.49
CA ASP A 77 20.55 4.23 31.53
C ASP A 77 20.00 5.09 30.38
N ASN A 78 20.87 5.87 29.72
CA ASN A 78 20.51 6.69 28.58
C ASN A 78 20.97 6.04 27.27
N GLU A 79 20.09 5.26 26.65
CA GLU A 79 20.36 4.61 25.35
C GLU A 79 20.58 5.63 24.20
N ASP A 80 20.13 6.89 24.37
CA ASP A 80 20.13 7.94 23.34
C ASP A 80 21.38 8.84 23.34
N TYR A 81 22.20 8.69 22.30
CA TYR A 81 23.38 9.54 22.05
C TYR A 81 23.22 10.40 20.77
N PRO A 82 24.01 11.49 20.61
CA PRO A 82 23.78 12.53 19.60
C PRO A 82 23.55 12.07 18.15
N LEU A 83 24.15 10.95 17.72
CA LEU A 83 24.05 10.46 16.33
C LEU A 83 22.80 9.64 16.02
N ILE A 84 22.07 9.14 17.03
CA ILE A 84 20.82 8.37 16.83
C ILE A 84 19.58 9.15 17.21
N ARG A 85 19.74 10.30 17.89
CA ARG A 85 18.61 11.18 18.24
C ARG A 85 17.89 11.70 17.00
N SER A 86 16.57 11.64 17.04
CA SER A 86 15.70 12.11 15.96
C SER A 86 15.48 13.62 16.02
N GLY A 87 15.21 14.24 14.87
CA GLY A 87 14.86 15.66 14.74
C GLY A 87 15.84 16.48 13.88
N PRO A 88 15.40 17.67 13.40
CA PRO A 88 16.19 18.50 12.47
C PRO A 88 17.50 18.99 13.11
N TYR A 89 17.49 19.27 14.41
CA TYR A 89 18.68 19.68 15.16
C TYR A 89 19.79 18.62 15.11
N TRP A 90 19.47 17.37 15.45
CA TRP A 90 20.46 16.28 15.49
C TRP A 90 20.91 15.83 14.09
N LYS A 91 20.02 15.92 13.08
CA LYS A 91 20.41 15.76 11.67
C LYS A 91 21.43 16.81 11.25
N LYS A 92 21.22 18.08 11.62
CA LYS A 92 22.17 19.17 11.38
C LYS A 92 23.49 18.94 12.13
N PHE A 93 23.44 18.53 13.40
CA PHE A 93 24.64 18.17 14.16
C PHE A 93 25.45 17.07 13.48
N LYS A 94 24.83 15.97 13.03
CA LYS A 94 25.53 14.90 12.31
C LYS A 94 26.23 15.42 11.05
N ALA A 95 25.60 16.32 10.30
CA ALA A 95 26.21 16.97 9.14
C ALA A 95 27.40 17.86 9.55
N ASN A 96 27.21 18.73 10.55
CA ASN A 96 28.25 19.60 11.09
C ASN A 96 29.45 18.81 11.63
N PHE A 97 29.21 17.67 12.30
CA PHE A 97 30.26 16.78 12.82
C PHE A 97 31.12 16.22 11.68
N CYS A 98 30.48 15.75 10.60
CA CYS A 98 31.20 15.26 9.42
C CYS A 98 31.97 16.39 8.71
N GLU A 99 31.38 17.58 8.61
CA GLU A 99 32.00 18.76 8.01
C GLU A 99 33.20 19.24 8.82
N PHE A 100 33.10 19.28 10.15
CA PHE A 100 34.20 19.67 11.05
C PHE A 100 35.46 18.84 10.78
N ILE A 101 35.31 17.50 10.70
CA ILE A 101 36.43 16.59 10.42
C ILE A 101 37.04 16.88 9.05
N ALA A 102 36.21 17.13 8.04
CA ALA A 102 36.68 17.44 6.70
C ALA A 102 37.47 18.74 6.65
N VAL A 103 36.93 19.81 7.25
CA VAL A 103 37.55 21.12 7.28
C VAL A 103 38.85 21.10 8.11
N LEU A 104 38.86 20.39 9.24
CA LEU A 104 40.05 20.21 10.08
C LEU A 104 41.23 19.65 9.30
N VAL A 105 41.01 18.54 8.58
CA VAL A 105 42.07 17.89 7.79
C VAL A 105 42.51 18.78 6.63
N GLN A 106 41.57 19.47 5.97
CA GLN A 106 41.87 20.38 4.87
C GLN A 106 42.72 21.58 5.32
N GLN A 107 42.47 22.15 6.49
CA GLN A 107 43.30 23.26 6.99
C GLN A 107 44.68 22.80 7.46
N CYS A 108 44.77 21.58 7.99
CA CYS A 108 46.04 21.01 8.42
C CYS A 108 46.91 20.48 7.26
N GLN A 109 46.37 20.38 6.03
CA GLN A 109 47.00 19.66 4.90
C GLN A 109 48.36 20.21 4.43
N CYS A 110 48.73 21.44 4.79
CA CYS A 110 50.00 22.04 4.36
C CYS A 110 51.17 21.75 5.31
N SER A 111 50.90 21.55 6.60
CA SER A 111 51.93 21.44 7.64
C SER A 111 51.56 20.46 8.75
N ILE A 112 50.58 20.80 9.59
CA ILE A 112 50.21 20.08 10.83
C ILE A 112 49.88 18.61 10.58
N LEU A 113 49.32 18.26 9.42
CA LEU A 113 48.97 16.88 9.10
C LEU A 113 50.18 15.91 9.08
N TYR A 114 51.40 16.43 8.91
CA TYR A 114 52.65 15.66 8.81
C TYR A 114 53.55 15.83 10.02
N ASP A 115 53.06 16.33 11.15
CA ASP A 115 53.86 16.58 12.35
C ASP A 115 54.11 15.33 13.22
N SER A 116 53.66 14.16 12.75
CA SER A 116 53.74 12.86 13.43
C SER A 116 53.15 12.87 14.84
N TYR A 117 52.18 13.75 15.11
CA TYR A 117 51.58 13.90 16.44
C TYR A 117 50.06 13.97 16.40
N LEU A 118 49.48 14.91 15.63
CA LEU A 118 48.02 15.10 15.58
C LEU A 118 47.31 13.84 15.08
N VAL A 119 47.69 13.38 13.87
CA VAL A 119 47.01 12.30 13.18
C VAL A 119 47.17 10.97 13.92
N ASP A 120 48.37 10.68 14.42
CA ASP A 120 48.64 9.44 15.17
C ASP A 120 47.84 9.39 16.48
N THR A 121 47.71 10.52 17.17
CA THR A 121 46.91 10.62 18.39
C THR A 121 45.42 10.42 18.11
N VAL A 122 44.89 11.07 17.07
CA VAL A 122 43.49 10.94 16.66
C VAL A 122 43.18 9.51 16.20
N ILE A 123 44.04 8.90 15.37
CA ILE A 123 43.86 7.50 14.92
C ILE A 123 43.89 6.55 16.13
N SER A 124 44.84 6.73 17.05
CA SER A 124 44.94 5.91 18.26
C SER A 124 43.67 6.01 19.11
N LEU A 125 43.14 7.22 19.31
CA LEU A 125 41.88 7.44 20.03
C LEU A 125 40.70 6.78 19.33
N LEU A 126 40.50 7.06 18.04
CA LEU A 126 39.36 6.56 17.27
C LEU A 126 39.39 5.04 17.17
N THR A 127 40.57 4.43 17.04
CA THR A 127 40.72 2.97 17.05
C THR A 127 40.32 2.38 18.40
N GLY A 128 40.73 3.01 19.51
CA GLY A 128 40.34 2.60 20.86
C GLY A 128 38.82 2.71 21.11
N LEU A 129 38.22 3.83 20.70
CA LEU A 129 36.76 4.04 20.79
C LEU A 129 35.98 3.08 19.91
N ALA A 130 36.48 2.81 18.70
CA ALA A 130 35.87 1.84 17.80
C ALA A 130 35.94 0.42 18.36
N ASP A 131 36.89 0.09 19.22
CA ASP A 131 36.97 -1.23 19.87
C ASP A 131 36.16 -1.35 21.17
N SER A 132 35.48 -0.28 21.58
CA SER A 132 34.64 -0.30 22.78
C SER A 132 33.38 -1.16 22.61
N MET A 133 32.96 -1.80 23.71
CA MET A 133 31.67 -2.47 23.82
C MET A 133 30.50 -1.47 23.81
N VAL A 134 30.73 -0.23 24.25
CA VAL A 134 29.73 0.84 24.26
C VAL A 134 29.38 1.24 22.84
N ARG A 135 28.12 1.04 22.45
CA ARG A 135 27.61 1.35 21.09
C ARG A 135 27.88 2.81 20.71
N ALA A 136 27.67 3.75 21.63
CA ALA A 136 27.78 5.18 21.36
C ALA A 136 29.21 5.59 20.95
N PHE A 137 30.22 5.12 21.69
CA PHE A 137 31.62 5.31 21.32
C PHE A 137 31.95 4.65 19.98
N ARG A 138 31.57 3.37 19.83
CA ARG A 138 31.89 2.59 18.64
C ARG A 138 31.28 3.18 17.36
N HIS A 139 30.02 3.62 17.42
CA HIS A 139 29.33 4.24 16.29
C HIS A 139 29.95 5.60 15.94
N THR A 140 30.14 6.47 16.94
CA THR A 140 30.66 7.84 16.72
C THR A 140 32.08 7.83 16.19
N SER A 141 32.95 7.01 16.78
CA SER A 141 34.34 6.91 16.34
C SER A 141 34.48 6.27 14.96
N THR A 142 33.63 5.28 14.63
CA THR A 142 33.62 4.69 13.29
C THR A 142 33.21 5.74 12.25
N LEU A 143 32.15 6.51 12.50
CA LEU A 143 31.76 7.60 11.60
C LEU A 143 32.90 8.60 11.42
N ALA A 144 33.53 9.03 12.52
CA ALA A 144 34.64 9.96 12.48
C ALA A 144 35.82 9.42 11.65
N ALA A 145 36.20 8.17 11.89
CA ALA A 145 37.30 7.50 11.22
C ALA A 145 37.04 7.31 9.72
N MET A 146 35.82 6.92 9.33
CA MET A 146 35.48 6.75 7.92
C MET A 146 35.48 8.11 7.19
N LYS A 147 34.95 9.17 7.81
CA LYS A 147 35.01 10.54 7.26
C LYS A 147 36.43 11.07 7.16
N LEU A 148 37.26 10.83 8.20
CA LEU A 148 38.68 11.16 8.20
C LEU A 148 39.38 10.48 7.02
N LEU A 149 39.15 9.18 6.81
CA LEU A 149 39.71 8.43 5.70
C LEU A 149 39.29 9.03 4.34
N THR A 150 38.00 9.35 4.16
CA THR A 150 37.49 10.00 2.93
C THR A 150 38.23 11.29 2.60
N VAL A 151 38.51 12.12 3.61
CA VAL A 151 39.19 13.40 3.41
C VAL A 151 40.67 13.20 3.13
N ILE A 152 41.32 12.23 3.79
CA ILE A 152 42.72 11.86 3.51
C ILE A 152 42.87 11.37 2.06
N VAL A 153 41.91 10.61 1.53
CA VAL A 153 41.90 10.22 0.10
C VAL A 153 41.89 11.46 -0.80
N SER A 154 41.09 12.48 -0.48
CA SER A 154 41.08 13.73 -1.23
C SER A 154 42.40 14.52 -1.14
N VAL A 155 42.99 14.60 0.06
CA VAL A 155 44.31 15.24 0.25
C VAL A 155 45.39 14.52 -0.56
N ARG A 156 45.38 13.18 -0.56
CA ARG A 156 46.29 12.36 -1.38
C ARG A 156 46.17 12.71 -2.86
N LEU A 157 44.96 12.75 -3.40
CA LEU A 157 44.75 13.10 -4.82
C LEU A 157 45.31 14.49 -5.15
N ASN A 158 45.10 15.47 -4.28
CA ASN A 158 45.68 16.81 -4.43
C ASN A 158 47.22 16.77 -4.43
N LEU A 159 47.83 15.94 -3.57
CA LEU A 159 49.28 15.74 -3.54
C LEU A 159 49.80 15.05 -4.82
N GLU A 160 49.07 14.08 -5.37
CA GLU A 160 49.43 13.42 -6.63
C GLU A 160 49.43 14.43 -7.79
N VAL A 161 48.41 15.29 -7.87
CA VAL A 161 48.35 16.40 -8.83
C VAL A 161 49.54 17.35 -8.64
N ASN A 162 49.85 17.72 -7.40
CA ASN A 162 50.99 18.59 -7.08
C ASN A 162 52.34 17.95 -7.45
N LYS A 163 52.50 16.65 -7.23
CA LYS A 163 53.68 15.86 -7.64
C LYS A 163 53.81 15.86 -9.16
N HIS A 164 52.74 15.53 -9.88
CA HIS A 164 52.73 15.49 -11.34
C HIS A 164 53.04 16.87 -11.94
N ASN A 165 52.45 17.93 -11.39
CA ASN A 165 52.76 19.31 -11.80
C ASN A 165 54.24 19.64 -11.56
N ALA A 166 54.80 19.32 -10.38
CA ALA A 166 56.21 19.52 -10.11
C ALA A 166 57.12 18.74 -11.08
N GLN A 167 56.76 17.49 -11.40
CA GLN A 167 57.48 16.64 -12.34
C GLN A 167 57.46 17.20 -13.76
N ARG A 168 56.29 17.60 -14.29
CA ARG A 168 56.17 18.22 -15.61
C ARG A 168 56.98 19.51 -15.70
N LEU A 169 56.96 20.35 -14.66
CA LEU A 169 57.77 21.56 -14.59
C LEU A 169 59.28 21.25 -14.53
N CYS A 170 59.71 20.17 -13.86
CA CYS A 170 61.09 19.69 -13.90
C CYS A 170 61.49 19.29 -15.32
N GLU A 171 60.68 18.49 -16.01
CA GLU A 171 60.98 17.98 -17.35
C GLU A 171 61.07 19.09 -18.39
N VAL A 172 60.14 20.05 -18.38
CA VAL A 172 60.17 21.21 -19.28
C VAL A 172 61.43 22.05 -19.07
N LYS A 173 61.85 22.23 -17.81
CA LYS A 173 63.07 22.99 -17.50
C LYS A 173 64.35 22.23 -17.80
N LYS A 174 64.36 20.89 -17.67
CA LYS A 174 65.49 20.05 -18.10
C LYS A 174 65.70 20.12 -19.61
N ARG A 175 64.63 20.28 -20.40
CA ARG A 175 64.71 20.45 -21.87
C ARG A 175 65.17 21.84 -22.31
N ARG A 176 65.03 22.88 -21.48
CA ARG A 176 65.54 24.25 -21.74
C ARG A 176 66.93 24.41 -21.14
N ILE A 177 67.96 23.93 -21.83
CA ILE A 177 69.37 24.09 -21.42
C ILE A 177 69.79 25.56 -21.64
N SER A 178 70.07 26.31 -20.57
CA SER A 178 71.09 27.38 -20.51
C SER A 178 71.12 28.05 -19.11
N GLY A 179 72.29 28.07 -18.45
CA GLY A 179 72.62 28.95 -17.31
C GLY A 179 72.57 28.36 -15.87
N LYS A 180 73.54 28.75 -15.02
CA LYS A 180 73.67 28.40 -13.58
C LYS A 180 72.40 28.70 -12.75
N ARG A 181 71.60 29.72 -13.11
CA ARG A 181 70.34 30.09 -12.44
C ARG A 181 69.21 29.07 -12.67
N THR A 182 69.33 28.25 -13.71
CA THR A 182 68.38 27.20 -14.10
C THR A 182 68.59 25.94 -13.25
N SER A 183 69.83 25.65 -12.83
CA SER A 183 70.18 24.54 -11.92
C SER A 183 69.58 24.70 -10.52
N TYR A 184 69.71 25.86 -9.86
CA TYR A 184 69.10 26.08 -8.53
C TYR A 184 67.57 25.95 -8.52
N ARG A 185 66.89 26.40 -9.59
CA ARG A 185 65.43 26.25 -9.73
C ARG A 185 65.00 24.82 -10.01
N LEU A 186 65.84 24.03 -10.69
CA LEU A 186 65.64 22.59 -10.86
C LEU A 186 65.80 21.86 -9.53
N ASP A 187 66.85 22.15 -8.76
CA ASP A 187 67.06 21.55 -7.43
C ASP A 187 65.91 21.84 -6.47
N ARG A 188 65.33 23.05 -6.53
CA ARG A 188 64.14 23.42 -5.74
C ARG A 188 62.91 22.62 -6.14
N LEU A 189 62.70 22.38 -7.43
CA LEU A 189 61.57 21.58 -7.90
C LEU A 189 61.76 20.09 -7.60
N GLU A 190 62.99 19.59 -7.71
CA GLU A 190 63.34 18.22 -7.35
C GLU A 190 63.14 17.98 -5.85
N ARG A 191 63.52 18.93 -4.99
CA ARG A 191 63.21 18.92 -3.55
C ARG A 191 61.71 18.91 -3.28
N LYS A 192 60.94 19.78 -3.95
CA LYS A 192 59.48 19.80 -3.82
C LYS A 192 58.84 18.47 -4.27
N ARG A 193 59.37 17.82 -5.31
CA ARG A 193 58.91 16.50 -5.74
C ARG A 193 59.16 15.44 -4.67
N LYS A 194 60.37 15.37 -4.11
CA LYS A 194 60.71 14.44 -3.01
C LYS A 194 59.86 14.68 -1.77
N GLU A 195 59.57 15.94 -1.44
CA GLU A 195 58.67 16.31 -0.34
C GLU A 195 57.24 15.79 -0.59
N CYS A 196 56.69 16.00 -1.80
CA CYS A 196 55.38 15.44 -2.16
C CYS A 196 55.38 13.90 -2.09
N GLU A 197 56.46 13.24 -2.50
CA GLU A 197 56.59 11.77 -2.41
C GLU A 197 56.57 11.27 -0.97
N HIS A 198 57.30 11.94 -0.08
CA HIS A 198 57.26 11.61 1.35
C HIS A 198 55.86 11.83 1.94
N LYS A 199 55.23 12.99 1.66
CA LYS A 199 53.87 13.28 2.10
C LYS A 199 52.85 12.25 1.59
N LEU A 200 52.99 11.76 0.35
CA LEU A 200 52.15 10.69 -0.19
C LEU A 200 52.31 9.36 0.54
N LEU A 201 53.54 9.02 0.97
CA LEU A 201 53.80 7.83 1.77
C LEU A 201 53.13 7.94 3.15
N GLU A 202 53.24 9.09 3.81
CA GLU A 202 52.55 9.34 5.09
C GLU A 202 51.03 9.22 4.95
N MET A 203 50.44 9.81 3.89
CA MET A 203 49.00 9.65 3.64
C MET A 203 48.64 8.18 3.41
N GLN A 204 49.49 7.40 2.73
CA GLN A 204 49.26 5.96 2.57
C GLN A 204 49.28 5.21 3.90
N ASN A 205 50.20 5.55 4.80
CA ASN A 205 50.28 4.95 6.13
C ASN A 205 49.02 5.25 6.95
N VAL A 206 48.56 6.50 6.94
CA VAL A 206 47.31 6.93 7.59
C VAL A 206 46.10 6.18 7.05
N MET A 207 45.98 6.07 5.72
CA MET A 207 44.89 5.31 5.10
C MET A 207 44.91 3.84 5.53
N ASN A 208 46.09 3.22 5.51
CA ASN A 208 46.25 1.82 5.92
C ASN A 208 45.93 1.61 7.40
N ALA A 209 46.29 2.55 8.29
CA ALA A 209 46.01 2.48 9.71
C ALA A 209 44.50 2.55 9.99
N LEU A 210 43.79 3.50 9.37
CA LEU A 210 42.34 3.62 9.50
C LEU A 210 41.60 2.41 8.92
N PHE A 211 42.04 1.94 7.75
CA PHE A 211 41.41 0.80 7.09
C PHE A 211 41.61 -0.50 7.88
N LYS A 212 42.84 -0.83 8.26
CA LYS A 212 43.15 -2.07 8.99
C LYS A 212 42.69 -2.01 10.45
N GLY A 213 42.84 -0.86 11.11
CA GLY A 213 42.52 -0.68 12.52
C GLY A 213 41.02 -0.61 12.80
N ILE A 214 40.24 0.00 11.90
CA ILE A 214 38.82 0.29 12.14
C ILE A 214 37.93 -0.41 11.11
N PHE A 215 38.10 -0.12 9.81
CA PHE A 215 37.17 -0.62 8.77
C PHE A 215 37.02 -2.15 8.80
N LEU A 216 38.13 -2.91 8.82
CA LEU A 216 38.11 -4.39 8.78
C LEU A 216 37.37 -5.05 9.96
N ASN A 217 37.19 -4.33 11.05
CA ASN A 217 36.46 -4.83 12.22
C ASN A 217 35.02 -4.31 12.24
N ARG A 218 34.74 -3.15 11.64
CA ARG A 218 33.45 -2.46 11.74
C ARG A 218 32.51 -2.62 10.55
N TYR A 219 33.01 -2.99 9.36
CA TYR A 219 32.11 -3.34 8.24
C TYR A 219 31.19 -4.55 8.56
N ARG A 220 31.58 -5.35 9.55
CA ARG A 220 30.89 -6.54 10.07
C ARG A 220 30.45 -6.41 11.53
N ASP A 221 30.25 -5.17 12.00
CA ASP A 221 29.77 -4.91 13.36
C ASP A 221 28.39 -5.55 13.60
N VAL A 222 28.05 -5.85 14.84
CA VAL A 222 26.71 -6.35 15.20
C VAL A 222 25.63 -5.30 14.92
N ILE A 223 26.00 -4.01 15.01
CA ILE A 223 25.12 -2.86 14.79
C ILE A 223 25.05 -2.51 13.29
N PRO A 224 23.87 -2.54 12.67
CA PRO A 224 23.75 -2.37 11.22
C PRO A 224 24.03 -0.94 10.73
N GLU A 225 23.76 0.09 11.52
CA GLU A 225 24.06 1.48 11.14
C GLU A 225 25.57 1.70 10.99
N ILE A 226 26.37 1.00 11.81
CA ILE A 226 27.84 1.04 11.73
C ILE A 226 28.33 0.35 10.45
N ARG A 227 27.76 -0.81 10.11
CA ARG A 227 28.08 -1.52 8.85
C ARG A 227 27.72 -0.65 7.65
N ALA A 228 26.56 0.00 7.66
CA ALA A 228 26.10 0.89 6.61
C ALA A 228 27.05 2.08 6.40
N ILE A 229 27.54 2.71 7.48
CA ILE A 229 28.54 3.81 7.41
C ILE A 229 29.82 3.35 6.72
N CYS A 230 30.35 2.18 7.09
CA CYS A 230 31.56 1.64 6.47
C CYS A 230 31.38 1.45 4.96
N ILE A 231 30.25 0.88 4.53
CA ILE A 231 29.98 0.62 3.12
C ILE A 231 29.72 1.90 2.32
N GLU A 232 29.00 2.85 2.90
CA GLU A 232 28.76 4.16 2.28
C GLU A 232 30.08 4.89 1.98
N GLU A 233 30.98 4.96 2.96
CA GLU A 233 32.27 5.63 2.77
C GLU A 233 33.21 4.85 1.85
N ALA A 234 33.20 3.51 1.91
CA ALA A 234 33.96 2.69 0.96
C ALA A 234 33.54 2.94 -0.50
N GLY A 235 32.25 3.14 -0.74
CA GLY A 235 31.72 3.50 -2.06
C GLY A 235 32.22 4.87 -2.52
N ASN A 236 32.28 5.84 -1.61
CA ASN A 236 32.86 7.16 -1.88
C ASN A 236 34.35 7.07 -2.24
N TRP A 237 35.14 6.21 -1.57
CA TRP A 237 36.56 6.02 -1.89
C TRP A 237 36.74 5.41 -3.28
N MET A 238 35.97 4.37 -3.61
CA MET A 238 36.00 3.74 -4.94
C MET A 238 35.65 4.72 -6.05
N LYS A 239 34.66 5.59 -5.82
CA LYS A 239 34.25 6.63 -6.76
C LYS A 239 35.32 7.72 -6.93
N THR A 240 35.97 8.11 -5.83
CA THR A 240 36.87 9.27 -5.79
C THR A 240 38.30 8.91 -6.21
N TYR A 241 38.79 7.73 -5.81
CA TYR A 241 40.11 7.21 -6.17
C TYR A 241 40.04 5.76 -6.67
N PRO A 242 39.52 5.55 -7.90
CA PRO A 242 39.36 4.21 -8.46
C PRO A 242 40.67 3.42 -8.57
N ASP A 243 41.78 4.08 -8.93
CA ASP A 243 43.07 3.38 -9.11
C ASP A 243 43.61 2.77 -7.80
N GLY A 244 43.22 3.31 -6.64
CA GLY A 244 43.59 2.75 -5.33
C GLY A 244 42.55 1.78 -4.75
N PHE A 245 41.25 2.06 -4.93
CA PHE A 245 40.17 1.35 -4.22
C PHE A 245 39.27 0.49 -5.11
N LEU A 246 39.19 0.73 -6.43
CA LEU A 246 38.33 -0.04 -7.33
C LEU A 246 39.07 -1.29 -7.83
N ASN A 247 39.20 -2.27 -6.93
CA ASN A 247 39.78 -3.59 -7.20
C ASN A 247 39.17 -4.65 -6.27
N ASP A 248 39.42 -5.92 -6.57
CA ASP A 248 38.83 -7.07 -5.86
C ASP A 248 39.10 -7.09 -4.36
N SER A 249 40.21 -6.50 -3.91
CA SER A 249 40.57 -6.46 -2.49
C SER A 249 39.57 -5.65 -1.68
N TYR A 250 38.89 -4.67 -2.30
CA TYR A 250 37.84 -3.85 -1.67
C TYR A 250 36.44 -4.22 -2.16
N LEU A 251 36.26 -4.56 -3.43
CA LEU A 251 34.95 -4.91 -4.00
C LEU A 251 34.31 -6.14 -3.33
N LYS A 252 35.11 -7.08 -2.82
CA LYS A 252 34.59 -8.23 -2.05
C LYS A 252 33.70 -7.83 -0.87
N TYR A 253 33.96 -6.68 -0.22
CA TYR A 253 33.15 -6.22 0.89
C TYR A 253 31.74 -5.86 0.42
N PHE A 254 31.61 -5.16 -0.72
CA PHE A 254 30.31 -4.91 -1.34
C PHE A 254 29.60 -6.22 -1.69
N GLY A 255 30.32 -7.15 -2.31
CA GLY A 255 29.77 -8.47 -2.66
C GLY A 255 29.18 -9.22 -1.46
N TRP A 256 29.85 -9.18 -0.31
CA TRP A 256 29.32 -9.77 0.93
C TRP A 256 28.16 -8.98 1.52
N MET A 257 28.22 -7.64 1.50
CA MET A 257 27.18 -6.81 2.11
C MET A 257 25.88 -6.77 1.31
N LEU A 258 25.86 -7.22 0.05
CA LEU A 258 24.61 -7.51 -0.68
C LEU A 258 23.77 -8.61 -0.01
N TYR A 259 24.38 -9.45 0.83
CA TYR A 259 23.72 -10.53 1.58
C TYR A 259 23.42 -10.18 3.04
N ASP A 260 23.66 -8.93 3.45
CA ASP A 260 23.38 -8.49 4.81
C ASP A 260 21.88 -8.69 5.14
N LYS A 261 21.59 -9.06 6.39
CA LYS A 261 20.20 -9.27 6.84
C LYS A 261 19.42 -7.96 6.94
N GLN A 262 20.09 -6.84 7.17
CA GLN A 262 19.48 -5.53 7.36
C GLN A 262 19.41 -4.74 6.05
N ALA A 263 18.23 -4.18 5.78
CA ALA A 263 17.92 -3.49 4.52
C ALA A 263 18.81 -2.26 4.29
N GLU A 264 19.07 -1.47 5.35
CA GLU A 264 19.89 -0.25 5.24
C GLU A 264 21.31 -0.52 4.72
N VAL A 265 21.88 -1.68 5.07
CA VAL A 265 23.24 -2.05 4.65
C VAL A 265 23.25 -2.45 3.17
N ARG A 266 22.26 -3.26 2.76
CA ARG A 266 22.04 -3.63 1.35
C ARG A 266 21.80 -2.39 0.50
N LEU A 267 21.01 -1.44 1.01
CA LEU A 267 20.72 -0.16 0.35
C LEU A 267 22.00 0.64 0.10
N LYS A 268 22.85 0.85 1.13
CA LYS A 268 24.13 1.57 0.95
C LYS A 268 25.06 0.87 -0.03
N CYS A 269 25.06 -0.47 -0.05
CA CYS A 269 25.81 -1.25 -1.02
C CYS A 269 25.35 -0.97 -2.45
N LEU A 270 24.05 -1.03 -2.72
CA LEU A 270 23.48 -0.74 -4.05
C LEU A 270 23.77 0.69 -4.50
N LEU A 271 23.58 1.68 -3.62
CA LEU A 271 23.85 3.09 -3.94
C LEU A 271 25.33 3.34 -4.26
N GLY A 272 26.24 2.71 -3.52
CA GLY A 272 27.68 2.74 -3.82
C GLY A 272 27.99 2.16 -5.19
N LEU A 273 27.45 0.98 -5.51
CA LEU A 273 27.61 0.35 -6.83
C LEU A 273 27.03 1.21 -7.96
N GLN A 274 25.83 1.77 -7.80
CA GLN A 274 25.23 2.67 -8.80
C GLN A 274 26.15 3.83 -9.14
N SER A 275 26.85 4.39 -8.16
CA SER A 275 27.78 5.50 -8.39
C SER A 275 28.98 5.11 -9.27
N ILE A 276 29.35 3.83 -9.28
CA ILE A 276 30.42 3.26 -10.09
C ILE A 276 29.88 2.94 -11.50
N TYR A 277 28.80 2.15 -11.61
CA TYR A 277 28.21 1.74 -12.90
C TYR A 277 27.66 2.90 -13.72
N ARG A 278 27.36 4.05 -13.11
CA ARG A 278 26.95 5.26 -13.84
C ARG A 278 28.04 5.79 -14.79
N ARG A 279 29.32 5.46 -14.55
CA ARG A 279 30.45 5.88 -15.39
C ARG A 279 30.93 4.70 -16.23
N LYS A 280 30.75 4.77 -17.55
CA LYS A 280 31.18 3.72 -18.50
C LYS A 280 32.66 3.31 -18.34
N GLU A 281 33.54 4.27 -18.07
CA GLU A 281 34.98 4.04 -17.81
C GLU A 281 35.27 3.17 -16.57
N LEU A 282 34.43 3.28 -15.54
CA LEU A 282 34.60 2.51 -14.30
C LEU A 282 33.85 1.16 -14.39
N ALA A 283 32.73 1.15 -15.09
CA ALA A 283 31.91 -0.03 -15.32
C ALA A 283 32.70 -1.16 -16.00
N SER A 284 33.61 -0.83 -16.94
CA SER A 284 34.49 -1.82 -17.59
C SER A 284 35.51 -2.48 -16.66
N ARG A 285 35.76 -1.91 -15.47
CA ARG A 285 36.60 -2.55 -14.44
C ARG A 285 35.81 -3.49 -13.53
N MET A 286 34.50 -3.58 -13.70
CA MET A 286 33.60 -4.33 -12.83
C MET A 286 33.28 -5.74 -13.33
N ASP A 287 33.77 -6.18 -14.49
CA ASP A 287 33.36 -7.44 -15.15
C ASP A 287 33.43 -8.67 -14.23
N LEU A 288 34.51 -8.82 -13.47
CA LEU A 288 34.67 -9.93 -12.53
C LEU A 288 33.68 -9.85 -11.35
N PHE A 289 33.43 -8.64 -10.84
CA PHE A 289 32.44 -8.42 -9.79
C PHE A 289 31.03 -8.68 -10.31
N THR A 290 30.69 -8.12 -11.47
CA THR A 290 29.41 -8.29 -12.16
C THR A 290 29.12 -9.75 -12.37
N SER A 291 30.02 -10.49 -13.04
CA SER A 291 29.82 -11.91 -13.34
C SER A 291 29.62 -12.76 -12.09
N ARG A 292 30.28 -12.43 -10.98
CA ARG A 292 30.16 -13.17 -9.72
C ARG A 292 28.88 -12.86 -8.93
N PHE A 293 28.41 -11.61 -8.93
CA PHE A 293 27.31 -11.16 -8.09
C PHE A 293 26.03 -10.79 -8.86
N LYS A 294 26.01 -10.97 -10.20
CA LYS A 294 24.86 -10.68 -11.07
C LYS A 294 23.58 -11.30 -10.53
N ASP A 295 23.55 -12.60 -10.29
CA ASP A 295 22.34 -13.32 -9.87
C ASP A 295 21.80 -12.78 -8.55
N ARG A 296 22.69 -12.37 -7.64
CA ARG A 296 22.27 -11.72 -6.39
C ARG A 296 21.60 -10.39 -6.68
N ILE A 297 22.20 -9.53 -7.50
CA ILE A 297 21.64 -8.21 -7.83
C ILE A 297 20.31 -8.36 -8.58
N VAL A 298 20.22 -9.30 -9.52
CA VAL A 298 19.00 -9.64 -10.28
C VAL A 298 17.88 -10.16 -9.36
N SER A 299 18.21 -10.83 -8.24
CA SER A 299 17.20 -11.23 -7.26
C SER A 299 16.68 -10.10 -6.34
N MET A 300 17.41 -8.98 -6.24
CA MET A 300 17.11 -7.93 -5.25
C MET A 300 15.90 -7.04 -5.58
N PRO A 301 15.35 -6.95 -6.81
CA PRO A 301 14.01 -6.42 -7.02
C PRO A 301 12.90 -7.16 -6.26
N LEU A 302 13.14 -8.41 -5.80
CA LEU A 302 12.27 -9.16 -4.87
C LEU A 302 12.66 -8.99 -3.40
N ASP A 303 13.47 -7.99 -3.07
CA ASP A 303 13.84 -7.72 -1.67
C ASP A 303 12.60 -7.39 -0.82
N LYS A 304 12.61 -7.84 0.44
CA LYS A 304 11.54 -7.56 1.40
C LYS A 304 11.39 -6.06 1.67
N ASP A 305 12.46 -5.30 1.55
CA ASP A 305 12.45 -3.85 1.67
C ASP A 305 12.26 -3.21 0.29
N HIS A 306 11.20 -2.42 0.15
CA HIS A 306 10.82 -1.81 -1.12
C HIS A 306 11.85 -0.80 -1.65
N GLU A 307 12.56 -0.08 -0.77
CA GLU A 307 13.58 0.87 -1.23
C GLU A 307 14.80 0.14 -1.78
N VAL A 308 15.21 -0.96 -1.14
CA VAL A 308 16.27 -1.85 -1.67
C VAL A 308 15.88 -2.38 -3.05
N ALA A 309 14.64 -2.85 -3.21
CA ALA A 309 14.14 -3.36 -4.49
C ALA A 309 14.20 -2.31 -5.62
N VAL A 310 13.76 -1.08 -5.33
CA VAL A 310 13.83 0.05 -6.29
C VAL A 310 15.27 0.36 -6.68
N GLN A 311 16.18 0.44 -5.71
CA GLN A 311 17.58 0.73 -5.99
C GLN A 311 18.29 -0.42 -6.72
N ALA A 312 17.85 -1.66 -6.52
CA ALA A 312 18.33 -2.80 -7.29
C ALA A 312 17.91 -2.70 -8.76
N MET A 313 16.64 -2.39 -9.03
CA MET A 313 16.14 -2.16 -10.39
C MET A 313 16.90 -1.03 -11.09
N LYS A 314 17.15 0.09 -10.40
CA LYS A 314 17.96 1.20 -10.92
C LYS A 314 19.41 0.81 -11.19
N LEU A 315 20.01 -0.04 -10.35
CA LEU A 315 21.36 -0.56 -10.58
C LEU A 315 21.40 -1.46 -11.82
N LEU A 316 20.43 -2.37 -11.96
CA LEU A 316 20.33 -3.28 -13.11
C LEU A 316 20.16 -2.50 -14.43
N MET A 317 19.38 -1.42 -14.41
CA MET A 317 19.29 -0.50 -15.55
C MET A 317 20.64 0.12 -15.92
N LEU A 318 21.43 0.59 -14.93
CA LEU A 318 22.77 1.13 -15.20
C LEU A 318 23.72 0.05 -15.72
N MET A 319 23.64 -1.17 -15.20
CA MET A 319 24.41 -2.32 -15.67
C MET A 319 24.07 -2.64 -17.12
N SER A 320 22.78 -2.66 -17.46
CA SER A 320 22.30 -2.86 -18.84
C SER A 320 22.83 -1.82 -19.82
N GLN A 321 22.93 -0.55 -19.41
CA GLN A 321 23.36 0.55 -20.28
C GLN A 321 24.88 0.60 -20.47
N ASN A 322 25.65 0.29 -19.43
CA ASN A 322 27.09 0.55 -19.40
C ASN A 322 27.97 -0.71 -19.43
N CYS A 323 27.39 -1.91 -19.30
CA CYS A 323 28.10 -3.18 -19.38
C CYS A 323 27.47 -4.06 -20.47
N GLU A 324 28.17 -4.21 -21.59
CA GLU A 324 27.76 -5.13 -22.66
C GLU A 324 27.64 -6.56 -22.10
N ASN A 325 26.55 -7.25 -22.42
CA ASN A 325 26.24 -8.62 -21.97
C ASN A 325 26.12 -8.84 -20.46
N ALA A 326 25.93 -7.80 -19.65
CA ALA A 326 25.77 -7.96 -18.20
C ALA A 326 24.48 -8.69 -17.79
N LEU A 327 23.41 -8.57 -18.57
CA LEU A 327 22.11 -9.21 -18.32
C LEU A 327 21.75 -10.10 -19.51
N SER A 328 21.30 -11.33 -19.23
CA SER A 328 20.75 -12.24 -20.24
C SER A 328 19.36 -11.81 -20.68
N ALA A 329 18.83 -12.41 -21.75
CA ALA A 329 17.44 -12.21 -22.16
C ALA A 329 16.47 -12.65 -21.05
N GLU A 330 16.72 -13.81 -20.43
CA GLU A 330 15.93 -14.33 -19.30
C GLU A 330 15.93 -13.39 -18.09
N ASP A 331 17.08 -12.79 -17.76
CA ASP A 331 17.17 -11.78 -16.71
C ASP A 331 16.25 -10.59 -17.04
N CYS A 332 16.25 -10.13 -18.30
CA CYS A 332 15.45 -8.99 -18.73
C CYS A 332 13.96 -9.28 -18.72
N GLU A 333 13.53 -10.45 -19.20
CA GLU A 333 12.13 -10.88 -19.17
C GLU A 333 11.59 -10.88 -17.73
N MET A 334 12.34 -11.45 -16.79
CA MET A 334 11.97 -11.41 -15.38
C MET A 334 11.89 -9.98 -14.84
N LEU A 335 12.82 -9.10 -15.23
CA LEU A 335 12.82 -7.70 -14.80
C LEU A 335 11.64 -6.89 -15.37
N TYR A 336 11.20 -7.19 -16.59
CA TYR A 336 10.05 -6.52 -17.19
C TYR A 336 8.75 -6.82 -16.44
N GLN A 337 8.60 -8.00 -15.84
CA GLN A 337 7.40 -8.36 -15.08
C GLN A 337 7.14 -7.43 -13.88
N PHE A 338 8.16 -6.74 -13.36
CA PHE A 338 7.99 -5.75 -12.28
C PHE A 338 7.17 -4.53 -12.67
N VAL A 339 6.87 -4.30 -13.96
CA VAL A 339 5.86 -3.30 -14.37
C VAL A 339 4.48 -3.58 -13.80
N TYR A 340 4.24 -4.78 -13.27
CA TYR A 340 3.01 -5.17 -12.59
C TYR A 340 3.09 -5.13 -11.07
N ALA A 341 4.24 -4.72 -10.50
CA ALA A 341 4.41 -4.66 -9.05
C ALA A 341 3.37 -3.73 -8.38
N ALA A 342 2.87 -4.13 -7.21
CA ALA A 342 1.93 -3.31 -6.43
C ALA A 342 2.59 -2.01 -5.92
N HIS A 343 3.87 -2.05 -5.58
CA HIS A 343 4.62 -0.88 -5.14
C HIS A 343 5.04 0.00 -6.32
N ARG A 344 4.29 1.10 -6.56
CA ARG A 344 4.48 1.99 -7.73
C ARG A 344 5.93 2.43 -8.00
N PRO A 345 6.76 2.84 -7.01
CA PRO A 345 8.15 3.22 -7.29
C PRO A 345 9.00 2.12 -7.94
N LEU A 346 8.74 0.85 -7.62
CA LEU A 346 9.40 -0.29 -8.26
C LEU A 346 8.85 -0.48 -9.68
N ALA A 347 7.53 -0.42 -9.82
CA ALA A 347 6.86 -0.56 -11.10
C ALA A 347 7.27 0.52 -12.11
N ALA A 348 7.39 1.77 -11.68
CA ALA A 348 7.87 2.88 -12.49
C ALA A 348 9.36 2.76 -12.86
N ALA A 349 10.19 2.21 -11.96
CA ALA A 349 11.60 1.92 -12.28
C ALA A 349 11.73 0.77 -13.29
N ALA A 350 10.87 -0.25 -13.18
CA ALA A 350 10.78 -1.32 -14.17
C ALA A 350 10.22 -0.82 -15.51
N GLY A 351 9.26 0.10 -15.48
CA GLY A 351 8.72 0.78 -16.66
C GLY A 351 9.79 1.62 -17.38
N GLU A 352 10.65 2.32 -16.64
CA GLU A 352 11.83 2.99 -17.21
C GLU A 352 12.75 1.99 -17.92
N PHE A 353 13.01 0.85 -17.28
CA PHE A 353 13.86 -0.20 -17.82
C PHE A 353 13.27 -0.82 -19.10
N LEU A 354 11.98 -1.18 -19.08
CA LEU A 354 11.23 -1.67 -20.23
C LEU A 354 11.23 -0.65 -21.37
N TYR A 355 10.93 0.61 -21.07
CA TYR A 355 10.88 1.68 -22.06
C TYR A 355 12.23 1.84 -22.76
N LYS A 356 13.33 1.93 -22.00
CA LYS A 356 14.67 2.14 -22.56
C LYS A 356 15.20 0.96 -23.37
N ARG A 357 14.83 -0.27 -23.00
CA ARG A 357 15.42 -1.47 -23.58
C ARG A 357 14.57 -2.10 -24.69
N LEU A 358 13.25 -2.10 -24.55
CA LEU A 358 12.34 -2.75 -25.50
C LEU A 358 11.62 -1.76 -26.42
N LEU A 359 11.22 -0.59 -25.89
CA LEU A 359 10.35 0.34 -26.61
C LEU A 359 11.13 1.45 -27.34
N SER A 360 12.19 2.00 -26.76
CA SER A 360 13.01 3.02 -27.42
C SER A 360 14.05 2.39 -28.34
N HIS A 361 14.11 2.85 -29.59
CA HIS A 361 15.20 2.52 -30.50
C HIS A 361 16.47 3.28 -30.06
N GLU A 362 17.60 2.58 -29.84
CA GLU A 362 18.93 3.20 -29.60
C GLU A 362 19.51 3.96 -30.83
N GLY A 363 18.68 4.36 -31.81
CA GLY A 363 19.10 4.96 -33.09
C GLY A 363 18.47 6.29 -33.46
N ASP A 364 17.66 6.91 -32.59
CA ASP A 364 16.87 8.11 -32.94
C ASP A 364 17.64 9.46 -32.87
N GLU A 365 18.94 9.45 -32.56
CA GLU A 365 19.75 10.68 -32.57
C GLU A 365 20.51 10.95 -33.89
N GLU A 366 20.76 9.98 -34.81
CA GLU A 366 21.61 10.30 -35.99
C GLU A 366 21.27 9.71 -37.38
N VAL A 367 20.26 8.87 -37.60
CA VAL A 367 19.91 8.47 -38.99
C VAL A 367 18.41 8.47 -39.23
N LYS A 368 17.88 9.60 -39.72
CA LYS A 368 16.56 9.63 -40.37
C LYS A 368 16.57 8.63 -41.54
N PRO A 369 15.72 7.60 -41.55
CA PRO A 369 15.47 6.83 -42.76
C PRO A 369 14.89 7.81 -43.78
N LYS A 370 15.50 7.85 -44.97
CA LYS A 370 14.89 8.56 -46.11
C LYS A 370 13.58 7.83 -46.46
N GLY A 371 12.45 8.33 -45.96
CA GLY A 371 11.11 7.95 -46.44
C GLY A 371 10.07 7.53 -45.39
N GLY A 372 10.45 7.26 -44.13
CA GLY A 372 9.48 6.91 -43.07
C GLY A 372 9.16 8.12 -42.18
N GLY A 373 7.93 8.63 -42.24
CA GLY A 373 7.50 9.75 -41.38
C GLY A 373 7.51 9.40 -39.88
N LYS A 374 7.47 10.43 -39.01
CA LYS A 374 7.36 10.30 -37.53
C LYS A 374 6.29 9.30 -37.07
N PHE A 375 5.23 9.13 -37.87
CA PHE A 375 4.11 8.22 -37.63
C PHE A 375 4.50 6.73 -37.61
N GLY A 376 5.52 6.33 -38.38
CA GLY A 376 5.97 4.93 -38.46
C GLY A 376 6.66 4.44 -37.20
N ALA A 377 7.48 5.29 -36.57
CA ALA A 377 8.21 4.95 -35.34
C ALA A 377 7.28 4.74 -34.15
N SER A 378 6.31 5.65 -33.94
CA SER A 378 5.29 5.49 -32.87
C SER A 378 4.45 4.23 -33.05
N THR A 379 4.14 3.88 -34.31
CA THR A 379 3.36 2.66 -34.63
C THR A 379 4.12 1.39 -34.24
N ASP A 380 5.42 1.31 -34.53
CA ASP A 380 6.25 0.14 -34.18
C ASP A 380 6.40 -0.02 -32.66
N GLN A 381 6.54 1.11 -31.95
CA GLN A 381 6.56 1.15 -30.49
C GLN A 381 5.25 0.64 -29.86
N LEU A 382 4.09 1.05 -30.41
CA LEU A 382 2.78 0.54 -29.98
C LEU A 382 2.66 -0.95 -30.19
N LYS A 383 3.06 -1.46 -31.37
CA LYS A 383 3.05 -2.91 -31.66
C LYS A 383 3.88 -3.70 -30.65
N ARG A 384 5.09 -3.22 -30.30
CA ARG A 384 5.95 -3.86 -29.28
C ARG A 384 5.31 -3.86 -27.89
N LEU A 385 4.68 -2.75 -27.48
CA LEU A 385 3.97 -2.68 -26.20
C LEU A 385 2.79 -3.67 -26.15
N ILE A 386 2.03 -3.78 -27.24
CA ILE A 386 0.91 -4.71 -27.35
C ILE A 386 1.42 -6.16 -27.29
N CYS A 387 2.47 -6.50 -28.04
CA CYS A 387 3.06 -7.84 -28.00
C CYS A 387 3.57 -8.17 -26.60
N PHE A 388 4.27 -7.23 -25.94
CA PHE A 388 4.73 -7.41 -24.57
C PHE A 388 3.57 -7.72 -23.61
N PHE A 389 2.46 -7.00 -23.69
CA PHE A 389 1.30 -7.25 -22.84
C PHE A 389 0.73 -8.66 -23.10
N LEU A 390 0.51 -9.02 -24.37
CA LEU A 390 -0.05 -10.32 -24.77
C LEU A 390 0.84 -11.50 -24.39
N GLU A 391 2.17 -11.36 -24.50
CA GLU A 391 3.13 -12.41 -24.17
C GLU A 391 3.34 -12.58 -22.66
N SER A 392 3.11 -11.52 -21.87
CA SER A 392 3.38 -11.56 -20.43
C SER A 392 2.42 -12.44 -19.64
N GLU A 393 1.15 -12.56 -20.06
CA GLU A 393 0.07 -13.34 -19.43
C GLU A 393 -0.13 -13.13 -17.90
N LEU A 394 0.50 -12.11 -17.29
CA LEU A 394 0.44 -11.84 -15.85
C LEU A 394 -0.80 -11.05 -15.42
N HIS A 395 -1.38 -10.26 -16.32
CA HIS A 395 -2.54 -9.42 -16.04
C HIS A 395 -3.57 -9.51 -17.16
N LYS A 396 -4.86 -9.46 -16.78
CA LYS A 396 -5.99 -9.43 -17.70
C LYS A 396 -6.31 -8.03 -18.25
N HIS A 397 -5.64 -6.99 -17.74
CA HIS A 397 -5.89 -5.60 -18.08
C HIS A 397 -4.60 -4.75 -18.07
N VAL A 398 -4.54 -3.68 -18.86
CA VAL A 398 -3.33 -2.88 -19.14
C VAL A 398 -3.08 -1.76 -18.14
N ALA A 399 -4.06 -1.42 -17.27
CA ALA A 399 -3.99 -0.24 -16.40
C ALA A 399 -2.68 -0.11 -15.58
N TYR A 400 -2.17 -1.21 -15.02
CA TYR A 400 -0.91 -1.20 -14.27
C TYR A 400 0.34 -1.09 -15.16
N LEU A 401 0.29 -1.63 -16.38
CA LEU A 401 1.37 -1.46 -17.35
C LEU A 401 1.48 0.01 -17.79
N ILE A 402 0.35 0.65 -18.05
CA ILE A 402 0.28 2.06 -18.46
C ILE A 402 0.81 2.98 -17.36
N ASP A 403 0.37 2.82 -16.10
CA ASP A 403 0.86 3.63 -14.99
C ASP A 403 2.38 3.47 -14.77
N SER A 404 2.92 2.26 -14.95
CA SER A 404 4.37 2.01 -14.85
C SER A 404 5.17 2.79 -15.89
N LEU A 405 4.59 3.00 -17.06
CA LEU A 405 5.20 3.73 -18.17
C LEU A 405 4.87 5.23 -18.14
N TRP A 406 3.90 5.66 -17.33
CA TRP A 406 3.33 7.01 -17.37
C TRP A 406 4.36 8.12 -17.22
N ASP A 407 5.27 7.97 -16.25
CA ASP A 407 6.28 8.98 -15.92
C ASP A 407 7.37 9.11 -17.02
N TRP A 408 7.56 8.07 -17.85
CA TRP A 408 8.66 7.97 -18.83
C TRP A 408 8.21 8.06 -20.28
N ALA A 409 7.07 7.47 -20.61
CA ALA A 409 6.53 7.36 -21.96
C ALA A 409 5.34 8.29 -22.21
N GLY A 410 5.13 9.33 -21.37
CA GLY A 410 3.93 10.16 -21.42
C GLY A 410 3.62 10.84 -22.75
N LYS A 411 4.61 11.18 -23.59
CA LYS A 411 4.34 11.68 -24.95
C LYS A 411 3.78 10.61 -25.89
N PHE A 412 4.35 9.41 -25.81
CA PHE A 412 3.95 8.24 -26.59
C PHE A 412 2.58 7.72 -26.14
N LEU A 413 2.32 7.68 -24.83
CA LEU A 413 1.05 7.23 -24.27
C LEU A 413 -0.12 8.21 -24.48
N LYS A 414 0.16 9.48 -24.81
CA LYS A 414 -0.86 10.52 -25.08
C LYS A 414 -1.01 10.84 -26.57
N ASP A 415 -0.46 9.99 -27.45
CA ASP A 415 -0.62 10.06 -28.90
C ASP A 415 -1.86 9.29 -29.36
N TRP A 416 -3.04 9.76 -28.91
CA TRP A 416 -4.32 9.11 -29.21
C TRP A 416 -4.64 9.11 -30.71
N GLU A 417 -4.18 10.12 -31.46
CA GLU A 417 -4.33 10.18 -32.91
C GLU A 417 -3.61 9.03 -33.59
N CYS A 418 -2.37 8.70 -33.18
CA CYS A 418 -1.67 7.53 -33.71
C CYS A 418 -2.41 6.23 -33.38
N MET A 419 -2.88 6.07 -32.15
CA MET A 419 -3.59 4.87 -31.70
C MET A 419 -4.91 4.65 -32.45
N THR A 420 -5.73 5.69 -32.59
CA THR A 420 -7.02 5.59 -33.28
C THR A 420 -6.85 5.44 -34.79
N THR A 421 -5.85 6.10 -35.39
CA THR A 421 -5.50 5.89 -36.81
C THR A 421 -5.10 4.44 -37.06
N LEU A 422 -4.33 3.83 -36.16
CA LEU A 422 -3.93 2.44 -36.29
C LEU A 422 -5.13 1.47 -36.22
N LEU A 423 -6.13 1.78 -35.39
CA LEU A 423 -7.39 1.03 -35.34
C LEU A 423 -8.26 1.23 -36.58
N LEU A 424 -8.18 2.38 -37.26
CA LEU A 424 -9.02 2.69 -38.43
C LEU A 424 -8.37 2.36 -39.78
N LYS A 425 -7.08 2.01 -39.83
CA LYS A 425 -6.40 1.63 -41.08
C LYS A 425 -7.08 0.43 -41.75
N ASN A 426 -7.35 0.57 -43.05
CA ASN A 426 -7.91 -0.49 -43.89
C ASN A 426 -6.82 -1.51 -44.27
N ILE A 427 -7.22 -2.78 -44.43
CA ILE A 427 -6.33 -3.93 -44.74
C ILE A 427 -5.61 -3.76 -46.09
N GLU A 428 -6.09 -2.89 -46.97
CA GLU A 428 -5.67 -2.80 -48.38
C GLU A 428 -4.44 -1.90 -48.63
N GLU A 429 -3.99 -1.09 -47.67
CA GLU A 429 -2.88 -0.13 -47.88
C GLU A 429 -1.69 -0.40 -46.93
N ASP A 430 -0.72 -1.18 -47.42
CA ASP A 430 0.66 -1.35 -46.91
C ASP A 430 0.84 -1.56 -45.38
N GLY A 431 0.73 -2.81 -44.95
CA GLY A 431 1.23 -3.33 -43.67
C GLY A 431 0.46 -4.54 -43.14
N GLU A 432 1.08 -5.36 -42.27
CA GLU A 432 0.35 -6.36 -41.48
C GLU A 432 -0.69 -5.66 -40.60
N ALA A 433 -1.98 -5.94 -40.87
CA ALA A 433 -3.11 -5.49 -40.08
C ALA A 433 -2.99 -6.02 -38.64
N LEU A 434 -3.54 -5.28 -37.68
CA LEU A 434 -3.61 -5.75 -36.30
C LEU A 434 -4.52 -6.98 -36.20
N SER A 435 -4.12 -7.96 -35.40
CA SER A 435 -5.02 -9.07 -35.04
C SER A 435 -6.13 -8.59 -34.12
N ASP A 436 -7.24 -9.32 -34.05
CA ASP A 436 -8.37 -8.99 -33.17
C ASP A 436 -7.94 -8.81 -31.69
N ALA A 437 -7.02 -9.66 -31.22
CA ALA A 437 -6.45 -9.55 -29.88
C ALA A 437 -5.62 -8.26 -29.72
N GLN A 438 -4.83 -7.88 -30.73
CA GLN A 438 -4.06 -6.63 -30.71
C GLN A 438 -4.97 -5.40 -30.73
N GLU A 439 -6.07 -5.43 -31.48
CA GLU A 439 -7.09 -4.37 -31.49
C GLU A 439 -7.74 -4.22 -30.10
N SER A 440 -8.12 -5.34 -29.45
CA SER A 440 -8.68 -5.32 -28.09
C SER A 440 -7.73 -4.67 -27.09
N VAL A 441 -6.45 -5.05 -27.10
CA VAL A 441 -5.43 -4.48 -26.22
C VAL A 441 -5.20 -3.00 -26.51
N LEU A 442 -5.14 -2.59 -27.78
CA LEU A 442 -4.97 -1.19 -28.15
C LEU A 442 -6.14 -0.31 -27.70
N ILE A 443 -7.37 -0.79 -27.82
CA ILE A 443 -8.56 -0.10 -27.28
C ILE A 443 -8.47 0.04 -25.76
N GLU A 444 -8.00 -0.99 -25.07
CA GLU A 444 -7.81 -0.94 -23.62
C GLU A 444 -6.69 0.04 -23.21
N ILE A 445 -5.59 0.09 -23.98
CA ILE A 445 -4.52 1.08 -23.80
C ILE A 445 -5.05 2.49 -23.98
N ILE A 446 -5.88 2.73 -25.01
CA ILE A 446 -6.54 4.02 -25.21
C ILE A 446 -7.37 4.39 -23.98
N LEU A 447 -8.23 3.49 -23.51
CA LEU A 447 -9.06 3.78 -22.34
C LEU A 447 -8.23 4.06 -21.08
N ALA A 448 -7.20 3.25 -20.82
CA ALA A 448 -6.34 3.41 -19.65
C ALA A 448 -5.58 4.74 -19.69
N THR A 449 -5.04 5.13 -20.85
CA THR A 449 -4.33 6.40 -21.02
C THR A 449 -5.26 7.61 -20.95
N VAL A 450 -6.48 7.51 -21.48
CA VAL A 450 -7.53 8.54 -21.33
C VAL A 450 -7.90 8.71 -19.86
N ARG A 451 -8.18 7.61 -19.16
CA ARG A 451 -8.56 7.64 -17.74
C ARG A 451 -7.47 8.25 -16.88
N GLU A 452 -6.21 7.81 -17.03
CA GLU A 452 -5.11 8.30 -16.21
C GLU A 452 -4.77 9.78 -16.49
N ALA A 453 -4.93 10.23 -17.75
CA ALA A 453 -4.81 11.64 -18.11
C ALA A 453 -5.94 12.49 -17.51
N ALA A 454 -7.18 12.01 -17.57
CA ALA A 454 -8.36 12.75 -17.14
C ALA A 454 -8.53 12.77 -15.61
N GLU A 455 -8.22 11.68 -14.91
CA GLU A 455 -8.36 11.59 -13.44
C GLU A 455 -7.13 12.17 -12.70
N GLY A 456 -5.95 12.14 -13.33
CA GLY A 456 -4.71 12.70 -12.78
C GLY A 456 -4.12 11.89 -11.62
N HIS A 457 -4.63 10.69 -11.35
CA HIS A 457 -4.09 9.80 -10.32
C HIS A 457 -3.84 8.37 -10.87
N PRO A 458 -2.85 7.65 -10.32
CA PRO A 458 -2.60 6.24 -10.64
C PRO A 458 -3.83 5.33 -10.39
N PRO A 459 -3.85 4.10 -10.94
CA PRO A 459 -4.85 3.10 -10.61
C PRO A 459 -4.84 2.72 -9.13
N VAL A 460 -5.93 2.07 -8.70
CA VAL A 460 -6.11 1.61 -7.31
C VAL A 460 -4.91 0.79 -6.84
N GLY A 461 -4.44 1.03 -5.63
CA GLY A 461 -3.26 0.37 -5.06
C GLY A 461 -1.92 1.02 -5.40
N ARG A 462 -1.84 1.92 -6.38
CA ARG A 462 -0.59 2.62 -6.76
C ARG A 462 -0.53 4.10 -6.41
N GLY A 463 -1.69 4.73 -6.18
CA GLY A 463 -1.80 6.10 -5.71
C GLY A 463 -1.92 6.19 -4.18
N ALA A 464 -1.56 7.36 -3.63
CA ALA A 464 -1.99 7.70 -2.27
C ALA A 464 -3.50 7.95 -2.26
N ALA A 465 -4.21 7.55 -1.19
CA ALA A 465 -5.68 7.56 -1.12
C ALA A 465 -6.36 8.91 -1.45
N LYS A 466 -5.65 10.03 -1.34
CA LYS A 466 -6.10 11.38 -1.76
C LYS A 466 -4.91 12.23 -2.23
N LYS A 467 -4.38 11.97 -3.43
CA LYS A 467 -3.33 12.84 -4.01
C LYS A 467 -3.94 14.20 -4.37
N ILE A 468 -3.50 15.26 -3.71
CA ILE A 468 -3.85 16.63 -4.10
C ILE A 468 -2.93 17.04 -5.24
N LEU A 469 -3.51 17.32 -6.41
CA LEU A 469 -2.78 17.78 -7.58
C LEU A 469 -2.25 19.19 -7.37
N SER A 470 -0.98 19.41 -7.74
CA SER A 470 -0.39 20.73 -7.83
C SER A 470 -1.06 21.58 -8.91
N VAL A 471 -0.93 22.90 -8.83
CA VAL A 471 -1.50 23.83 -9.83
C VAL A 471 -1.02 23.49 -11.24
N LYS A 472 0.25 23.07 -11.39
CA LYS A 472 0.81 22.65 -12.67
C LYS A 472 0.16 21.36 -13.19
N GLU A 473 -0.02 20.36 -12.32
CA GLU A 473 -0.66 19.09 -12.71
C GLU A 473 -2.12 19.29 -13.10
N LYS A 474 -2.88 20.11 -12.35
CA LYS A 474 -4.27 20.45 -12.70
C LYS A 474 -4.40 21.12 -14.07
N LYS A 475 -3.46 22.02 -14.39
CA LYS A 475 -3.44 22.67 -15.70
C LYS A 475 -3.21 21.65 -16.83
N ILE A 476 -2.25 20.74 -16.65
CA ILE A 476 -1.96 19.68 -17.62
C ILE A 476 -3.17 18.75 -17.78
N GLN A 477 -3.80 18.36 -16.67
CA GLN A 477 -5.01 17.53 -16.69
C GLN A 477 -6.14 18.18 -17.51
N LEU A 478 -6.42 19.46 -17.29
CA LEU A 478 -7.43 20.19 -18.05
C LEU A 478 -7.08 20.26 -19.55
N GLU A 479 -5.84 20.59 -19.89
CA GLU A 479 -5.34 20.61 -21.27
C GLU A 479 -5.47 19.23 -21.94
N ASP A 480 -5.18 18.15 -21.21
CA ASP A 480 -5.35 16.79 -21.72
C ASP A 480 -6.83 16.43 -21.89
N CYS A 481 -7.73 16.77 -20.96
CA CYS A 481 -9.17 16.54 -21.10
C CYS A 481 -9.74 17.24 -22.34
N THR A 482 -9.36 18.50 -22.60
CA THR A 482 -9.76 19.22 -23.80
C THR A 482 -9.27 18.50 -25.06
N ARG A 483 -7.99 18.09 -25.11
CA ARG A 483 -7.42 17.33 -26.24
C ARG A 483 -8.09 15.99 -26.48
N ILE A 484 -8.39 15.24 -25.42
CA ILE A 484 -9.14 13.98 -25.49
C ILE A 484 -10.50 14.25 -26.14
N THR A 485 -11.20 15.27 -25.65
CA THR A 485 -12.53 15.62 -26.11
C THR A 485 -12.53 16.02 -27.59
N GLU A 486 -11.68 16.96 -28.00
CA GLU A 486 -11.55 17.41 -29.38
C GLU A 486 -11.24 16.26 -30.35
N HIS A 487 -10.36 15.32 -29.96
CA HIS A 487 -10.02 14.18 -30.79
C HIS A 487 -11.15 13.15 -30.89
N PHE A 488 -11.66 12.67 -29.75
CA PHE A 488 -12.59 11.55 -29.72
C PHE A 488 -14.01 11.94 -30.13
N ILE A 489 -14.43 13.20 -30.04
CA ILE A 489 -15.73 13.64 -30.59
C ILE A 489 -15.85 13.26 -32.08
N MET A 490 -14.77 13.39 -32.85
CA MET A 490 -14.78 13.13 -34.29
C MET A 490 -14.63 11.64 -34.63
N VAL A 491 -13.84 10.91 -33.84
CA VAL A 491 -13.35 9.57 -34.18
C VAL A 491 -14.13 8.45 -33.47
N LEU A 492 -14.65 8.71 -32.27
CA LEU A 492 -15.33 7.70 -31.46
C LEU A 492 -16.56 7.07 -32.15
N PRO A 493 -17.45 7.82 -32.83
CA PRO A 493 -18.57 7.22 -33.54
C PRO A 493 -18.12 6.20 -34.61
N GLN A 494 -17.01 6.46 -35.30
CA GLN A 494 -16.46 5.56 -36.32
C GLN A 494 -15.91 4.27 -35.69
N LEU A 495 -15.22 4.39 -34.55
CA LEU A 495 -14.71 3.24 -33.79
C LEU A 495 -15.86 2.39 -33.24
N LEU A 496 -16.89 3.02 -32.68
CA LEU A 496 -18.09 2.33 -32.19
C LEU A 496 -18.80 1.58 -33.32
N ALA A 497 -18.95 2.20 -34.49
CA ALA A 497 -19.53 1.55 -35.66
C ALA A 497 -18.69 0.33 -36.10
N LYS A 498 -17.37 0.48 -36.22
CA LYS A 498 -16.44 -0.60 -36.64
C LYS A 498 -16.50 -1.80 -35.69
N TYR A 499 -16.46 -1.57 -34.39
CA TYR A 499 -16.37 -2.63 -33.38
C TYR A 499 -17.73 -3.00 -32.76
N SER A 500 -18.85 -2.50 -33.31
CA SER A 500 -20.19 -2.57 -32.72
C SER A 500 -20.68 -3.97 -32.33
N THR A 501 -20.12 -5.04 -32.87
CA THR A 501 -20.48 -6.43 -32.53
C THR A 501 -19.68 -7.02 -31.35
N ASP A 502 -18.54 -6.43 -30.99
CA ASP A 502 -17.67 -6.93 -29.93
C ASP A 502 -17.98 -6.23 -28.59
N ALA A 503 -18.49 -7.01 -27.62
CA ALA A 503 -18.91 -6.47 -26.34
C ALA A 503 -17.77 -5.85 -25.52
N GLN A 504 -16.58 -6.46 -25.50
CA GLN A 504 -15.47 -5.99 -24.68
C GLN A 504 -14.88 -4.71 -25.26
N LYS A 505 -14.65 -4.67 -26.58
CA LYS A 505 -14.13 -3.48 -27.28
C LYS A 505 -15.09 -2.30 -27.12
N VAL A 506 -16.39 -2.54 -27.31
CA VAL A 506 -17.41 -1.48 -27.21
C VAL A 506 -17.60 -0.99 -25.78
N ALA A 507 -17.61 -1.88 -24.78
CA ALA A 507 -17.71 -1.46 -23.38
C ALA A 507 -16.54 -0.54 -22.96
N ASN A 508 -15.33 -0.75 -23.51
CA ASN A 508 -14.19 0.12 -23.28
C ASN A 508 -14.34 1.48 -24.01
N LEU A 509 -14.70 1.46 -25.29
CA LEU A 509 -14.89 2.69 -26.08
C LEU A 509 -16.01 3.57 -25.50
N LEU A 510 -17.11 2.97 -25.05
CA LEU A 510 -18.23 3.69 -24.46
C LEU A 510 -17.90 4.43 -23.17
N GLN A 511 -16.82 4.10 -22.48
CA GLN A 511 -16.39 4.81 -21.27
C GLN A 511 -15.67 6.13 -21.58
N ILE A 512 -15.11 6.30 -22.77
CA ILE A 512 -14.31 7.49 -23.14
C ILE A 512 -15.08 8.82 -22.96
N PRO A 513 -16.36 8.95 -23.39
CA PRO A 513 -17.13 10.18 -23.22
C PRO A 513 -17.35 10.61 -21.76
N GLN A 514 -17.21 9.68 -20.79
CA GLN A 514 -17.35 10.00 -19.37
C GLN A 514 -16.22 10.91 -18.86
N TYR A 515 -15.14 11.07 -19.64
CA TYR A 515 -14.00 11.93 -19.35
C TYR A 515 -13.96 13.22 -20.19
N TYR A 516 -15.02 13.51 -20.96
CA TYR A 516 -15.07 14.71 -21.79
C TYR A 516 -15.23 15.98 -20.97
N ASP A 517 -14.60 17.04 -21.48
CA ASP A 517 -14.96 18.42 -21.17
C ASP A 517 -16.15 18.81 -22.06
N LEU A 518 -17.36 18.62 -21.56
CA LEU A 518 -18.58 18.74 -22.36
C LEU A 518 -18.87 20.17 -22.85
N ASP A 519 -18.23 21.20 -22.26
CA ASP A 519 -18.32 22.58 -22.75
C ASP A 519 -17.74 22.73 -24.17
N VAL A 520 -16.80 21.85 -24.55
CA VAL A 520 -16.19 21.82 -25.88
C VAL A 520 -17.22 21.63 -27.00
N TYR A 521 -18.31 20.89 -26.75
CA TYR A 521 -19.37 20.71 -27.75
C TYR A 521 -20.01 22.05 -28.15
N ALA A 522 -20.30 22.89 -27.16
CA ALA A 522 -20.96 24.18 -27.38
C ALA A 522 -19.98 25.22 -27.92
N THR A 523 -18.76 25.29 -27.38
CA THR A 523 -17.76 26.26 -27.84
C THR A 523 -17.21 25.95 -29.23
N GLY A 524 -17.16 24.66 -29.60
CA GLY A 524 -16.66 24.18 -30.89
C GLY A 524 -17.73 24.05 -31.99
N HIS A 525 -19.01 24.27 -31.68
CA HIS A 525 -20.14 24.01 -32.58
C HIS A 525 -20.13 22.58 -33.16
N LEU A 526 -19.88 21.60 -32.29
CA LEU A 526 -19.72 20.17 -32.64
C LEU A 526 -20.99 19.35 -32.34
N GLU A 527 -22.15 19.98 -32.24
CA GLU A 527 -23.42 19.34 -31.84
C GLU A 527 -23.87 18.24 -32.82
N LYS A 528 -23.42 18.30 -34.08
CA LYS A 528 -23.68 17.23 -35.06
C LYS A 528 -22.99 15.92 -34.71
N HIS A 529 -21.77 15.99 -34.17
CA HIS A 529 -21.04 14.79 -33.76
C HIS A 529 -21.66 14.13 -32.52
N LEU A 530 -22.34 14.92 -31.69
CA LEU A 530 -23.15 14.38 -30.62
C LEU A 530 -24.32 13.54 -31.16
N ASP A 531 -25.02 14.00 -32.20
CA ASP A 531 -26.08 13.19 -32.83
C ASP A 531 -25.53 11.88 -33.40
N ASP A 532 -24.36 11.90 -34.03
CA ASP A 532 -23.70 10.69 -34.53
C ASP A 532 -23.35 9.73 -33.39
N LEU A 533 -22.77 10.23 -32.29
CA LEU A 533 -22.44 9.43 -31.12
C LEU A 533 -23.71 8.81 -30.51
N LEU A 534 -24.75 9.61 -30.26
CA LEU A 534 -26.01 9.15 -29.66
C LEU A 534 -26.70 8.09 -30.52
N ARG A 535 -26.63 8.23 -31.85
CA ARG A 535 -27.13 7.23 -32.81
C ARG A 535 -26.36 5.92 -32.69
N GLU A 536 -25.03 5.95 -32.65
CA GLU A 536 -24.22 4.73 -32.50
C GLU A 536 -24.46 4.05 -31.14
N ILE A 537 -24.56 4.80 -30.05
CA ILE A 537 -24.87 4.23 -28.72
C ILE A 537 -26.26 3.57 -28.74
N LYS A 538 -27.26 4.22 -29.34
CA LYS A 538 -28.61 3.64 -29.50
C LYS A 538 -28.55 2.31 -30.26
N ASP A 539 -27.85 2.27 -31.38
CA ASP A 539 -27.67 1.06 -32.20
C ASP A 539 -26.96 -0.06 -31.41
N ILE A 540 -25.95 0.28 -30.60
CA ILE A 540 -25.25 -0.67 -29.74
C ILE A 540 -26.19 -1.25 -28.67
N VAL A 541 -26.95 -0.41 -27.97
CA VAL A 541 -27.87 -0.83 -26.90
C VAL A 541 -28.93 -1.80 -27.44
N THR A 542 -29.43 -1.57 -28.65
CA THR A 542 -30.43 -2.45 -29.28
C THR A 542 -29.86 -3.79 -29.73
N LYS A 543 -28.57 -3.85 -30.10
CA LYS A 543 -27.87 -5.07 -30.55
C LYS A 543 -27.30 -5.92 -29.40
N HIS A 544 -26.96 -5.29 -28.27
CA HIS A 544 -26.29 -5.97 -27.15
C HIS A 544 -27.23 -6.33 -26.00
N SER A 545 -26.83 -7.33 -25.23
CA SER A 545 -27.42 -7.71 -23.94
C SER A 545 -26.37 -7.87 -22.83
N ASP A 546 -25.09 -7.61 -23.12
CA ASP A 546 -23.99 -7.72 -22.17
C ASP A 546 -24.08 -6.66 -21.05
N VAL A 547 -23.73 -7.01 -19.80
CA VAL A 547 -23.88 -6.07 -18.65
C VAL A 547 -22.96 -4.88 -18.84
N SER A 548 -21.70 -5.12 -19.21
CA SER A 548 -20.67 -4.07 -19.26
C SER A 548 -20.98 -3.05 -20.34
N VAL A 549 -21.44 -3.50 -21.52
CA VAL A 549 -21.87 -2.62 -22.62
C VAL A 549 -23.07 -1.77 -22.22
N LEU A 550 -24.08 -2.38 -21.60
CA LEU A 550 -25.31 -1.68 -21.21
C LEU A 550 -25.08 -0.69 -20.07
N GLU A 551 -24.28 -1.05 -19.06
CA GLU A 551 -23.90 -0.14 -17.99
C GLU A 551 -23.02 1.01 -18.50
N ALA A 552 -22.05 0.74 -19.38
CA ALA A 552 -21.24 1.80 -19.99
C ALA A 552 -22.10 2.75 -20.81
N SER A 553 -23.04 2.23 -21.61
CA SER A 553 -23.99 3.03 -22.39
C SER A 553 -24.86 3.90 -21.48
N SER A 554 -25.43 3.30 -20.43
CA SER A 554 -26.30 3.98 -19.46
C SER A 554 -25.57 5.10 -18.71
N LYS A 555 -24.36 4.83 -18.19
CA LYS A 555 -23.51 5.82 -17.54
C LYS A 555 -23.09 6.95 -18.49
N THR A 556 -22.79 6.63 -19.74
CA THR A 556 -22.45 7.63 -20.74
C THR A 556 -23.63 8.54 -21.06
N TYR A 557 -24.84 7.99 -21.22
CA TYR A 557 -26.05 8.81 -21.30
C TYR A 557 -26.24 9.67 -20.04
N HIS A 558 -25.94 9.15 -18.85
CA HIS A 558 -26.08 9.90 -17.60
C HIS A 558 -25.15 11.13 -17.57
N VAL A 559 -23.88 10.96 -17.95
CA VAL A 559 -22.92 12.08 -18.04
C VAL A 559 -23.34 13.10 -19.10
N LEU A 560 -23.79 12.64 -20.27
CA LEU A 560 -24.25 13.52 -21.36
C LEU A 560 -25.56 14.26 -21.03
N CYS A 561 -26.39 13.72 -20.11
CA CYS A 561 -27.66 14.31 -19.67
C CYS A 561 -27.53 15.12 -18.37
N SER A 562 -26.38 15.76 -18.12
CA SER A 562 -26.24 16.71 -17.01
C SER A 562 -26.97 18.03 -17.31
N GLU A 563 -27.86 18.46 -16.41
CA GLU A 563 -28.74 19.64 -16.60
C GLU A 563 -27.98 20.96 -16.75
N GLU A 564 -26.74 21.03 -16.25
CA GLU A 564 -25.92 22.24 -16.26
C GLU A 564 -25.31 22.54 -17.64
N ILE A 565 -25.43 21.63 -18.60
CA ILE A 565 -24.67 21.63 -19.86
C ILE A 565 -25.58 21.95 -21.06
N ALA A 566 -25.07 22.75 -21.99
CA ALA A 566 -25.84 23.23 -23.15
C ALA A 566 -26.41 22.10 -24.05
N ILE A 567 -25.74 20.93 -24.09
CA ILE A 567 -26.16 19.78 -24.90
C ILE A 567 -27.30 18.95 -24.29
N TYR A 568 -27.72 19.27 -23.05
CA TYR A 568 -28.69 18.48 -22.28
C TYR A 568 -29.95 18.17 -23.08
N SER A 569 -30.59 19.18 -23.67
CA SER A 569 -31.88 19.02 -24.38
C SER A 569 -31.81 18.03 -25.54
N GLN A 570 -30.67 17.95 -26.23
CA GLN A 570 -30.44 17.05 -27.35
C GLN A 570 -30.18 15.62 -26.85
N ALA A 571 -29.32 15.47 -25.84
CA ALA A 571 -29.03 14.18 -25.22
C ALA A 571 -30.27 13.57 -24.52
N ASP A 572 -31.05 14.39 -23.80
CA ASP A 572 -32.28 13.97 -23.12
C ASP A 572 -33.35 13.52 -24.12
N ARG A 573 -33.50 14.22 -25.25
CA ARG A 573 -34.40 13.78 -26.32
C ARG A 573 -34.01 12.42 -26.87
N ALA A 574 -32.73 12.19 -27.14
CA ALA A 574 -32.24 10.89 -27.62
C ALA A 574 -32.42 9.79 -26.57
N ARG A 575 -32.13 10.08 -25.30
CA ARG A 575 -32.36 9.19 -24.16
C ARG A 575 -33.83 8.77 -24.08
N THR A 576 -34.74 9.75 -24.09
CA THR A 576 -36.19 9.51 -23.99
C THR A 576 -36.67 8.62 -25.13
N GLN A 577 -36.24 8.90 -26.36
CA GLN A 577 -36.57 8.07 -27.53
C GLN A 577 -36.07 6.63 -27.39
N LEU A 578 -34.83 6.43 -26.92
CA LEU A 578 -34.29 5.09 -26.68
C LEU A 578 -35.08 4.35 -25.60
N VAL A 579 -35.39 5.02 -24.48
CA VAL A 579 -36.19 4.42 -23.40
C VAL A 579 -37.60 4.07 -23.88
N ASP A 580 -38.25 4.93 -24.65
CA ASP A 580 -39.57 4.67 -25.24
C ASP A 580 -39.56 3.39 -26.08
N GLU A 581 -38.53 3.21 -26.92
CA GLU A 581 -38.36 2.00 -27.74
C GLU A 581 -38.12 0.74 -26.89
N LEU A 582 -37.23 0.83 -25.89
CA LEU A 582 -36.93 -0.29 -24.98
C LEU A 582 -38.17 -0.70 -24.18
N MET A 583 -38.92 0.28 -23.67
CA MET A 583 -40.15 0.05 -22.92
C MET A 583 -41.29 -0.48 -23.80
N GLY A 584 -41.38 0.00 -25.04
CA GLY A 584 -42.30 -0.53 -26.05
C GLY A 584 -42.04 -2.02 -26.34
N GLN A 585 -40.78 -2.37 -26.59
CA GLN A 585 -40.35 -3.76 -26.80
C GLN A 585 -40.66 -4.64 -25.58
N LEU A 586 -40.31 -4.18 -24.37
CA LEU A 586 -40.59 -4.93 -23.15
C LEU A 586 -42.09 -5.17 -22.95
N SER A 587 -42.92 -4.15 -23.20
CA SER A 587 -44.37 -4.25 -23.05
C SER A 587 -44.96 -5.27 -24.04
N GLN A 588 -44.53 -5.22 -25.30
CA GLN A 588 -44.97 -6.17 -26.32
C GLN A 588 -44.61 -7.63 -25.96
N ILE A 589 -43.41 -7.85 -25.42
CA ILE A 589 -42.96 -9.20 -25.01
C ILE A 589 -43.75 -9.66 -23.78
N LEU A 590 -44.00 -8.79 -22.80
CA LEU A 590 -44.80 -9.10 -21.61
C LEU A 590 -46.26 -9.39 -21.98
N ASP A 591 -46.89 -8.60 -22.85
CA ASP A 591 -48.27 -8.83 -23.29
C ASP A 591 -48.39 -10.19 -24.01
N GLY A 592 -47.41 -10.54 -24.85
CA GLY A 592 -47.33 -11.86 -25.47
C GLY A 592 -47.13 -13.00 -24.48
N PHE A 593 -46.40 -12.77 -23.37
CA PHE A 593 -46.25 -13.73 -22.29
C PHE A 593 -47.58 -13.96 -21.56
N TRP A 594 -48.30 -12.90 -21.20
CA TRP A 594 -49.57 -12.99 -20.48
C TRP A 594 -50.73 -13.55 -21.33
N GLN A 595 -50.66 -13.47 -22.66
CA GLN A 595 -51.67 -14.02 -23.56
C GLN A 595 -51.58 -15.53 -23.76
N LYS A 596 -50.45 -16.17 -23.41
CA LYS A 596 -50.32 -17.62 -23.49
C LYS A 596 -51.03 -18.25 -22.30
N GLU A 597 -51.97 -19.17 -22.56
CA GLU A 597 -52.69 -19.91 -21.51
C GLU A 597 -51.73 -20.54 -20.49
N GLU A 598 -52.08 -20.41 -19.20
CA GLU A 598 -51.37 -20.97 -18.04
C GLU A 598 -51.11 -22.47 -18.25
N GLY A 599 -49.91 -22.82 -18.74
CA GLY A 599 -49.54 -24.21 -19.02
C GLY A 599 -48.49 -24.43 -20.10
N ASN A 600 -48.22 -23.45 -20.97
CA ASN A 600 -47.17 -23.57 -21.98
C ASN A 600 -45.81 -23.05 -21.44
N CYS A 601 -44.83 -23.95 -21.36
CA CYS A 601 -43.45 -23.59 -21.02
C CYS A 601 -42.87 -22.59 -22.04
N MET A 602 -42.19 -21.55 -21.57
CA MET A 602 -41.50 -20.61 -22.47
C MET A 602 -40.40 -21.35 -23.25
N ASP A 603 -40.30 -21.07 -24.55
CA ASP A 603 -39.16 -21.56 -25.31
C ASP A 603 -37.87 -20.79 -24.95
N ALA A 604 -36.71 -21.38 -25.25
CA ALA A 604 -35.41 -20.78 -24.92
C ALA A 604 -35.18 -19.43 -25.62
N GLY A 605 -35.77 -19.21 -26.80
CA GLY A 605 -35.68 -17.96 -27.55
C GLY A 605 -36.52 -16.85 -26.93
N GLU A 606 -37.69 -17.17 -26.39
CA GLU A 606 -38.55 -16.26 -25.63
C GLU A 606 -37.93 -15.84 -24.31
N ILE A 607 -37.34 -16.79 -23.58
CA ILE A 607 -36.56 -16.51 -22.36
C ILE A 607 -35.41 -15.54 -22.69
N SER A 608 -34.66 -15.79 -23.76
CA SER A 608 -33.54 -14.93 -24.18
C SER A 608 -33.99 -13.52 -24.59
N ARG A 609 -35.10 -13.41 -25.32
CA ARG A 609 -35.70 -12.11 -25.71
C ARG A 609 -36.16 -11.31 -24.51
N MET A 610 -36.89 -11.94 -23.59
CA MET A 610 -37.35 -11.31 -22.35
C MET A 610 -36.17 -10.89 -21.46
N HIS A 611 -35.18 -11.77 -21.28
CA HIS A 611 -33.96 -11.50 -20.54
C HIS A 611 -33.21 -10.27 -21.10
N SER A 612 -33.02 -10.22 -22.41
CA SER A 612 -32.31 -9.12 -23.08
C SER A 612 -33.06 -7.79 -22.93
N ALA A 613 -34.38 -7.80 -23.12
CA ALA A 613 -35.21 -6.61 -22.94
C ALA A 613 -35.17 -6.09 -21.49
N LEU A 614 -35.35 -6.99 -20.51
CA LEU A 614 -35.29 -6.64 -19.09
C LEU A 614 -33.90 -6.12 -18.69
N ARG A 615 -32.81 -6.70 -19.20
CA ARG A 615 -31.44 -6.23 -18.90
C ARG A 615 -31.16 -4.84 -19.42
N ARG A 616 -31.58 -4.53 -20.65
CA ARG A 616 -31.45 -3.18 -21.22
C ARG A 616 -32.17 -2.15 -20.35
N VAL A 617 -33.43 -2.44 -19.99
CA VAL A 617 -34.21 -1.55 -19.13
C VAL A 617 -33.59 -1.44 -17.73
N ALA A 618 -33.14 -2.54 -17.13
CA ALA A 618 -32.51 -2.53 -15.80
C ALA A 618 -31.24 -1.67 -15.77
N ALA A 619 -30.38 -1.77 -16.79
CA ALA A 619 -29.15 -0.99 -16.87
C ALA A 619 -29.43 0.51 -16.99
N PHE A 620 -30.43 0.91 -17.79
CA PHE A 620 -30.84 2.31 -17.91
C PHE A 620 -31.52 2.80 -16.63
N HIS A 621 -32.39 2.00 -16.02
CA HIS A 621 -33.10 2.41 -14.81
C HIS A 621 -32.19 2.66 -13.60
N ASN A 622 -31.04 2.00 -13.55
CA ASN A 622 -30.05 2.25 -12.50
C ASN A 622 -29.55 3.70 -12.48
N ALA A 623 -29.34 4.32 -13.66
CA ALA A 623 -28.76 5.66 -13.78
C ALA A 623 -29.75 6.75 -14.22
N HIS A 624 -30.96 6.37 -14.63
CA HIS A 624 -31.98 7.25 -15.19
C HIS A 624 -33.34 7.00 -14.53
N ASP A 625 -34.06 8.06 -14.17
CA ASP A 625 -35.42 7.94 -13.66
C ASP A 625 -36.40 7.52 -14.77
N LEU A 626 -36.90 6.28 -14.66
CA LEU A 626 -37.87 5.70 -15.59
C LEU A 626 -39.29 5.61 -15.01
N THR A 627 -39.59 6.36 -13.94
CA THR A 627 -40.89 6.28 -13.24
C THR A 627 -42.08 6.56 -14.17
N LYS A 628 -41.91 7.40 -15.20
CA LYS A 628 -42.94 7.74 -16.19
C LYS A 628 -43.47 6.53 -17.00
N TRP A 629 -42.70 5.45 -17.10
CA TRP A 629 -43.05 4.27 -17.90
C TRP A 629 -43.74 3.13 -17.11
N ASN A 630 -44.07 3.38 -15.84
CA ASN A 630 -44.73 2.43 -14.94
C ASN A 630 -44.07 1.03 -14.94
N LEU A 631 -42.75 1.00 -14.73
CA LEU A 631 -41.99 -0.25 -14.75
C LEU A 631 -42.29 -1.12 -13.52
N TYR A 632 -42.54 -0.50 -12.36
CA TYR A 632 -42.85 -1.19 -11.11
C TYR A 632 -43.98 -2.20 -11.29
N ASP A 633 -45.13 -1.79 -11.83
CA ASP A 633 -46.29 -2.67 -12.01
C ASP A 633 -45.98 -3.84 -12.95
N LYS A 634 -45.15 -3.62 -13.98
CA LYS A 634 -44.79 -4.65 -14.96
C LYS A 634 -43.87 -5.71 -14.35
N THR A 635 -42.83 -5.27 -13.64
CA THR A 635 -41.82 -6.19 -13.08
C THR A 635 -42.27 -6.81 -11.76
N SER A 636 -43.05 -6.12 -10.94
CA SER A 636 -43.65 -6.70 -9.73
C SER A 636 -44.60 -7.84 -10.05
N LYS A 637 -45.47 -7.70 -11.06
CA LYS A 637 -46.35 -8.79 -11.54
C LYS A 637 -45.57 -10.02 -11.96
N LEU A 638 -44.46 -9.83 -12.67
CA LEU A 638 -43.59 -10.94 -13.08
C LEU A 638 -42.98 -11.67 -11.87
N LEU A 639 -42.57 -10.92 -10.84
CA LEU A 639 -42.01 -11.51 -9.61
C LEU A 639 -43.07 -12.21 -8.76
N VAL A 640 -44.30 -11.68 -8.70
CA VAL A 640 -45.43 -12.33 -8.02
C VAL A 640 -45.82 -13.63 -8.72
N PHE A 641 -45.86 -13.64 -10.05
CA PHE A 641 -46.08 -14.86 -10.83
C PHE A 641 -45.05 -15.95 -10.47
N GLU A 642 -43.77 -15.59 -10.29
CA GLU A 642 -42.76 -16.55 -9.85
C GLU A 642 -43.01 -17.09 -8.45
N MET A 643 -43.52 -16.27 -7.52
CA MET A 643 -43.87 -16.74 -6.19
C MET A 643 -45.00 -17.78 -6.22
N GLU A 644 -45.94 -17.64 -7.15
CA GLU A 644 -47.12 -18.51 -7.27
C GLU A 644 -46.81 -19.80 -8.04
N HIS A 645 -45.94 -19.73 -9.06
CA HIS A 645 -45.74 -20.83 -10.02
C HIS A 645 -44.33 -21.45 -10.02
N GLY A 646 -43.29 -20.76 -9.52
CA GLY A 646 -41.93 -21.29 -9.42
C GLY A 646 -41.31 -21.76 -10.74
N SER A 647 -41.56 -21.04 -11.84
CA SER A 647 -41.30 -21.49 -13.23
C SER A 647 -40.37 -20.58 -14.02
N LEU A 648 -40.06 -19.38 -13.54
CA LEU A 648 -39.23 -18.40 -14.22
C LEU A 648 -37.74 -18.70 -14.03
N PRO A 649 -36.92 -18.58 -15.10
CA PRO A 649 -35.47 -18.68 -14.98
C PRO A 649 -34.87 -17.53 -14.16
N ALA A 650 -33.79 -17.80 -13.42
CA ALA A 650 -33.02 -16.79 -12.68
C ALA A 650 -32.58 -15.60 -13.55
N LEU A 651 -32.28 -15.86 -14.83
CA LEU A 651 -31.95 -14.84 -15.82
C LEU A 651 -33.04 -13.76 -15.99
N MET A 652 -34.32 -14.10 -15.78
CA MET A 652 -35.42 -13.13 -15.83
C MET A 652 -35.68 -12.49 -14.46
N ILE A 653 -35.57 -13.28 -13.39
CA ILE A 653 -35.81 -12.85 -12.01
C ILE A 653 -34.82 -11.74 -11.60
N LEU A 654 -33.54 -11.90 -11.90
CA LEU A 654 -32.48 -10.97 -11.48
C LEU A 654 -32.69 -9.53 -12.04
N PRO A 655 -32.85 -9.32 -13.36
CA PRO A 655 -33.19 -8.01 -13.90
C PRO A 655 -34.54 -7.47 -13.41
N ALA A 656 -35.55 -8.33 -13.21
CA ALA A 656 -36.85 -7.90 -12.71
C ALA A 656 -36.77 -7.41 -11.25
N LEU A 657 -35.97 -8.08 -10.39
CA LEU A 657 -35.66 -7.62 -9.04
C LEU A 657 -34.95 -6.25 -9.08
N GLN A 658 -33.97 -6.08 -9.96
CA GLN A 658 -33.26 -4.81 -10.14
C GLN A 658 -34.20 -3.69 -10.60
N CYS A 659 -35.00 -3.92 -11.63
CA CYS A 659 -35.96 -2.94 -12.14
C CYS A 659 -36.98 -2.51 -11.07
N THR A 660 -37.51 -3.47 -10.30
CA THR A 660 -38.47 -3.18 -9.23
C THR A 660 -37.79 -2.40 -8.09
N TYR A 661 -36.57 -2.79 -7.73
CA TYR A 661 -35.73 -2.08 -6.77
C TYR A 661 -35.44 -0.63 -7.20
N PHE A 662 -34.97 -0.40 -8.43
CA PHE A 662 -34.70 0.95 -8.93
C PHE A 662 -35.97 1.80 -9.04
N SER A 663 -37.11 1.20 -9.42
CA SER A 663 -38.41 1.92 -9.45
C SER A 663 -38.72 2.51 -8.07
N LEU A 664 -38.55 1.71 -7.03
CA LEU A 664 -38.81 2.11 -5.65
C LEU A 664 -37.82 3.17 -5.16
N LEU A 665 -36.55 3.15 -5.61
CA LEU A 665 -35.58 4.22 -5.30
C LEU A 665 -35.98 5.55 -5.87
N TRP A 666 -36.31 5.57 -7.16
CA TRP A 666 -36.65 6.82 -7.83
C TRP A 666 -37.93 7.41 -7.27
N GLN A 667 -38.93 6.57 -6.97
CA GLN A 667 -40.11 6.99 -6.24
C GLN A 667 -39.78 7.54 -4.84
N LEU A 668 -38.89 6.88 -4.09
CA LEU A 668 -38.45 7.35 -2.77
C LEU A 668 -37.71 8.69 -2.86
N ALA A 669 -36.80 8.84 -3.82
CA ALA A 669 -36.07 10.08 -4.06
C ALA A 669 -37.03 11.23 -4.40
N ALA A 670 -37.98 11.01 -5.31
CA ALA A 670 -39.01 11.99 -5.67
C ALA A 670 -39.89 12.37 -4.46
N VAL A 671 -40.19 11.40 -3.60
CA VAL A 671 -40.98 11.64 -2.39
C VAL A 671 -40.27 12.55 -1.40
N LEU A 672 -38.95 12.38 -1.23
CA LEU A 672 -38.11 13.20 -0.36
C LEU A 672 -37.98 14.64 -0.86
N GLU A 673 -38.08 14.87 -2.17
CA GLU A 673 -37.87 16.19 -2.76
C GLU A 673 -39.08 17.13 -2.71
N ASN A 674 -40.33 16.65 -2.75
CA ASN A 674 -41.59 17.34 -2.37
C ASN A 674 -42.81 16.58 -2.91
N SER A 675 -43.46 15.72 -2.11
CA SER A 675 -44.63 14.94 -2.57
C SER A 675 -45.85 14.97 -1.64
N PRO A 676 -47.08 14.84 -2.18
CA PRO A 676 -48.33 14.82 -1.39
C PRO A 676 -48.51 13.51 -0.59
N LYS A 677 -49.30 13.54 0.49
CA LYS A 677 -49.49 12.38 1.40
C LYS A 677 -50.05 11.11 0.73
N GLU A 678 -50.75 11.24 -0.39
CA GLU A 678 -51.32 10.09 -1.12
C GLU A 678 -50.25 9.22 -1.79
N THR A 679 -49.18 9.82 -2.33
CA THR A 679 -48.08 9.07 -2.98
C THR A 679 -47.27 8.25 -1.97
N LEU A 680 -47.16 8.74 -0.73
CA LEU A 680 -46.54 8.01 0.39
C LEU A 680 -47.27 6.71 0.72
N SER A 681 -48.60 6.70 0.66
CA SER A 681 -49.41 5.51 0.98
C SER A 681 -49.23 4.39 -0.05
N VAL A 682 -49.09 4.77 -1.33
CA VAL A 682 -48.84 3.84 -2.44
C VAL A 682 -47.43 3.25 -2.31
N LEU A 683 -46.41 4.10 -2.15
CA LEU A 683 -45.03 3.66 -1.96
C LEU A 683 -44.90 2.69 -0.77
N ARG A 684 -45.57 2.97 0.35
CA ARG A 684 -45.57 2.08 1.52
C ARG A 684 -46.14 0.68 1.21
N ARG A 685 -47.22 0.61 0.44
CA ARG A 685 -47.83 -0.66 0.01
C ARG A 685 -46.88 -1.43 -0.91
N GLU A 686 -46.27 -0.72 -1.86
CA GLU A 686 -45.33 -1.29 -2.83
C GLU A 686 -44.06 -1.81 -2.15
N LEU A 687 -43.50 -1.06 -1.20
CA LEU A 687 -42.36 -1.49 -0.37
C LEU A 687 -42.66 -2.75 0.44
N ARG A 688 -43.86 -2.86 1.03
CA ARG A 688 -44.28 -4.06 1.77
C ARG A 688 -44.38 -5.27 0.86
N CYS A 689 -45.00 -5.11 -0.30
CA CYS A 689 -45.13 -6.16 -1.30
C CYS A 689 -43.75 -6.62 -1.78
N PHE A 690 -42.88 -5.68 -2.16
CA PHE A 690 -41.53 -5.99 -2.61
C PHE A 690 -40.66 -6.66 -1.54
N SER A 691 -40.80 -6.25 -0.29
CA SER A 691 -40.12 -6.92 0.82
C SER A 691 -40.57 -8.37 1.00
N GLN A 692 -41.86 -8.67 0.81
CA GLN A 692 -42.36 -10.05 0.82
C GLN A 692 -41.79 -10.87 -0.34
N ILE A 693 -41.70 -10.26 -1.53
CA ILE A 693 -41.06 -10.86 -2.71
C ILE A 693 -39.59 -11.20 -2.40
N CYS A 694 -38.81 -10.26 -1.87
CA CYS A 694 -37.41 -10.52 -1.54
C CYS A 694 -37.26 -11.58 -0.42
N MET A 695 -38.15 -11.59 0.58
CA MET A 695 -38.14 -12.62 1.63
C MET A 695 -38.39 -14.03 1.08
N PHE A 696 -39.25 -14.17 0.06
CA PHE A 696 -39.44 -15.43 -0.65
C PHE A 696 -38.16 -15.85 -1.37
N PHE A 697 -37.52 -14.92 -2.08
CA PHE A 697 -36.31 -15.20 -2.85
C PHE A 697 -35.05 -15.49 -2.02
N LEU A 698 -35.02 -15.18 -0.72
CA LEU A 698 -33.92 -15.59 0.18
C LEU A 698 -33.70 -17.11 0.20
N HIS A 699 -34.72 -17.92 -0.11
CA HIS A 699 -34.63 -19.39 -0.12
C HIS A 699 -34.72 -19.97 -1.55
N HIS A 700 -34.54 -19.14 -2.57
CA HIS A 700 -34.61 -19.57 -3.96
C HIS A 700 -33.51 -20.57 -4.31
N LYS A 701 -33.72 -21.48 -5.28
CA LYS A 701 -32.74 -22.53 -5.64
C LYS A 701 -31.42 -21.99 -6.19
N ASN A 702 -31.49 -20.90 -6.95
CA ASN A 702 -30.32 -20.24 -7.55
C ASN A 702 -29.63 -19.29 -6.55
N LYS A 703 -28.30 -19.42 -6.40
CA LYS A 703 -27.45 -18.64 -5.48
C LYS A 703 -27.52 -17.13 -5.74
N ASP A 704 -27.37 -16.70 -6.99
CA ASP A 704 -27.34 -15.28 -7.37
C ASP A 704 -28.67 -14.57 -7.01
N VAL A 705 -29.79 -15.26 -7.17
CA VAL A 705 -31.11 -14.74 -6.78
C VAL A 705 -31.20 -14.53 -5.27
N ARG A 706 -30.72 -15.49 -4.46
CA ARG A 706 -30.73 -15.36 -3.00
C ARG A 706 -29.83 -14.22 -2.53
N GLU A 707 -28.61 -14.14 -3.05
CA GLU A 707 -27.65 -13.08 -2.73
C GLU A 707 -28.18 -11.70 -3.14
N LYS A 708 -28.79 -11.60 -4.33
CA LYS A 708 -29.37 -10.33 -4.80
C LYS A 708 -30.53 -9.88 -3.93
N ALA A 709 -31.43 -10.79 -3.56
CA ALA A 709 -32.55 -10.51 -2.65
C ALA A 709 -32.05 -10.09 -1.27
N PHE A 710 -31.02 -10.76 -0.74
CA PHE A 710 -30.38 -10.41 0.53
C PHE A 710 -29.79 -9.00 0.53
N MET A 711 -29.00 -8.66 -0.51
CA MET A 711 -28.39 -7.33 -0.64
C MET A 711 -29.45 -6.24 -0.74
N ILE A 712 -30.49 -6.45 -1.57
CA ILE A 712 -31.61 -5.52 -1.72
C ILE A 712 -32.32 -5.28 -0.38
N LEU A 713 -32.60 -6.34 0.38
CA LEU A 713 -33.22 -6.23 1.71
C LEU A 713 -32.35 -5.42 2.66
N CYS A 714 -31.04 -5.70 2.71
CA CYS A 714 -30.10 -4.96 3.55
C CYS A 714 -30.04 -3.47 3.17
N ASP A 715 -29.92 -3.15 1.88
CA ASP A 715 -29.87 -1.77 1.41
C ASP A 715 -31.17 -1.02 1.74
N TRP A 716 -32.34 -1.65 1.59
CA TRP A 716 -33.64 -1.07 1.97
C TRP A 716 -33.79 -0.76 3.43
N MET A 717 -33.50 -1.72 4.30
CA MET A 717 -33.63 -1.47 5.72
C MET A 717 -32.64 -0.41 6.19
N LEU A 718 -31.47 -0.32 5.56
CA LEU A 718 -30.50 0.73 5.85
C LEU A 718 -30.95 2.11 5.35
N ILE A 719 -31.43 2.22 4.11
CA ILE A 719 -31.88 3.49 3.54
C ILE A 719 -33.08 4.05 4.31
N LEU A 720 -34.03 3.20 4.68
CA LEU A 720 -35.22 3.61 5.43
C LEU A 720 -34.93 4.02 6.88
N SER A 721 -33.91 3.42 7.53
CA SER A 721 -33.54 3.75 8.92
C SER A 721 -32.75 5.06 9.06
N HIS A 722 -32.02 5.50 8.04
CA HIS A 722 -31.22 6.73 8.11
C HIS A 722 -32.02 8.04 7.97
N GLN A 723 -33.29 7.96 7.58
CA GLN A 723 -34.17 9.13 7.37
C GLN A 723 -34.67 9.76 8.69
N ASP A 724 -34.30 9.20 9.85
CA ASP A 724 -34.67 9.68 11.19
C ASP A 724 -34.02 11.00 11.62
N SER A 725 -32.94 11.43 10.97
CA SER A 725 -32.07 12.47 11.52
C SER A 725 -32.28 13.88 10.97
N ASN A 726 -32.93 14.04 9.81
CA ASN A 726 -33.08 15.35 9.16
C ASN A 726 -34.50 15.54 8.54
N ASN A 727 -35.33 16.29 9.27
CA ASN A 727 -36.54 16.99 8.85
C ASN A 727 -37.85 16.23 8.54
N ASN A 728 -38.92 16.84 9.07
CA ASN A 728 -40.36 16.65 8.86
C ASN A 728 -41.02 15.39 9.47
N GLY A 729 -41.98 15.63 10.37
CA GLY A 729 -42.78 14.59 11.05
C GLY A 729 -43.65 13.71 10.14
N ASP A 730 -43.73 14.00 8.84
CA ASP A 730 -44.38 13.15 7.84
C ASP A 730 -43.46 12.01 7.34
N ALA A 731 -42.12 12.14 7.44
CA ALA A 731 -41.18 11.05 7.19
C ALA A 731 -41.23 9.97 8.30
N ILE A 732 -41.64 10.38 9.51
CA ILE A 732 -41.88 9.52 10.68
C ILE A 732 -43.10 8.58 10.47
N GLU A 733 -43.85 8.73 9.38
CA GLU A 733 -44.92 7.79 9.02
C GLU A 733 -44.46 6.70 8.03
N LEU A 734 -43.40 6.89 7.24
CA LEU A 734 -42.77 5.80 6.46
C LEU A 734 -42.12 4.74 7.40
N MET A 735 -41.75 5.19 8.60
CA MET A 735 -40.95 4.60 9.68
C MET A 735 -41.52 3.37 10.42
N GLY A 736 -42.50 2.66 9.85
CA GLY A 736 -43.01 1.41 10.44
C GLY A 736 -42.19 0.15 10.08
N TYR A 737 -41.03 0.29 9.43
CA TYR A 737 -40.30 -0.84 8.84
C TYR A 737 -39.02 -1.20 9.63
N LEU A 738 -39.11 -1.26 10.96
CA LEU A 738 -38.19 -2.12 11.70
C LEU A 738 -38.42 -3.56 11.22
N PRO A 739 -37.36 -4.30 10.85
CA PRO A 739 -37.53 -5.67 10.40
C PRO A 739 -38.18 -6.49 11.50
N SER A 740 -39.24 -7.22 11.14
CA SER A 740 -39.87 -8.19 12.05
C SER A 740 -38.81 -9.16 12.59
N THR A 741 -39.01 -9.69 13.80
CA THR A 741 -38.10 -10.67 14.40
C THR A 741 -37.81 -11.85 13.47
N SER A 742 -38.84 -12.35 12.77
CA SER A 742 -38.70 -13.40 11.75
C SER A 742 -37.78 -13.02 10.59
N LEU A 743 -37.81 -11.75 10.15
CA LEU A 743 -36.90 -11.29 9.09
C LEU A 743 -35.47 -11.17 9.61
N GLN A 744 -35.26 -10.66 10.82
CA GLN A 744 -33.93 -10.59 11.43
C GLN A 744 -33.30 -11.99 11.56
N GLU A 745 -34.08 -12.97 12.00
CA GLU A 745 -33.66 -14.38 12.08
C GLU A 745 -33.29 -14.94 10.71
N LYS A 746 -34.11 -14.72 9.68
CA LYS A 746 -33.83 -15.19 8.31
C LYS A 746 -32.54 -14.60 7.73
N LEU A 747 -32.28 -13.31 7.97
CA LEU A 747 -31.05 -12.66 7.50
C LEU A 747 -29.81 -13.18 8.23
N LEU A 748 -29.94 -13.45 9.53
CA LEU A 748 -28.88 -14.06 10.32
C LEU A 748 -28.54 -15.47 9.82
N VAL A 749 -29.56 -16.32 9.62
CA VAL A 749 -29.39 -17.67 9.08
C VAL A 749 -28.73 -17.63 7.70
N PHE A 750 -29.16 -16.69 6.85
CA PHE A 750 -28.54 -16.50 5.54
C PHE A 750 -27.03 -16.25 5.63
N ILE A 751 -26.60 -15.35 6.54
CA ILE A 751 -25.17 -15.06 6.76
C ILE A 751 -24.42 -16.28 7.30
N GLN A 752 -25.02 -17.02 8.24
CA GLN A 752 -24.40 -18.24 8.78
C GLN A 752 -24.15 -19.27 7.66
N GLU A 753 -25.15 -19.50 6.81
CA GLU A 753 -25.08 -20.48 5.72
C GLU A 753 -24.17 -20.07 4.56
N HIS A 754 -24.18 -18.79 4.15
CA HIS A 754 -23.54 -18.34 2.91
C HIS A 754 -22.17 -17.68 3.11
N VAL A 755 -21.85 -17.21 4.33
CA VAL A 755 -20.56 -16.57 4.64
C VAL A 755 -19.66 -17.50 5.46
N PHE A 756 -20.20 -18.16 6.49
CA PHE A 756 -19.38 -18.85 7.49
C PHE A 756 -19.34 -20.38 7.38
N MET A 757 -20.16 -21.01 6.53
CA MET A 757 -20.03 -22.43 6.22
C MET A 757 -18.81 -22.67 5.32
N GLU A 758 -18.00 -23.67 5.70
CA GLU A 758 -16.94 -24.22 4.85
C GLU A 758 -17.60 -25.13 3.81
N GLU A 759 -17.41 -24.84 2.51
CA GLU A 759 -17.67 -25.86 1.49
C GLU A 759 -16.62 -26.95 1.72
N GLU A 760 -17.04 -28.18 2.04
CA GLU A 760 -16.11 -29.30 2.21
C GLU A 760 -15.29 -29.45 0.93
N GLU A 761 -14.02 -29.05 0.97
CA GLU A 761 -13.04 -29.24 -0.11
C GLU A 761 -12.62 -30.72 -0.18
N GLU A 762 -13.60 -31.63 -0.31
CA GLU A 762 -13.31 -33.02 -0.64
C GLU A 762 -12.99 -33.13 -2.14
N GLY A 763 -11.70 -32.99 -2.47
CA GLY A 763 -11.11 -33.66 -3.64
C GLY A 763 -10.69 -32.82 -4.85
N LYS A 764 -10.06 -31.65 -4.68
CA LYS A 764 -9.50 -30.88 -5.83
C LYS A 764 -8.11 -30.28 -5.60
N GLU A 765 -7.18 -31.01 -4.98
CA GLU A 765 -5.78 -30.54 -4.82
C GLU A 765 -4.98 -30.44 -6.15
N GLU A 766 -5.50 -30.94 -7.28
CA GLU A 766 -4.78 -30.89 -8.58
C GLU A 766 -5.21 -29.76 -9.54
N GLU A 767 -6.32 -29.03 -9.29
CA GLU A 767 -6.76 -27.89 -10.12
C GLU A 767 -6.41 -26.50 -9.51
N GLU A 768 -5.85 -26.46 -8.29
CA GLU A 768 -5.83 -25.24 -7.44
C GLU A 768 -4.96 -24.08 -7.92
N ARG A 769 -3.94 -24.32 -8.77
CA ARG A 769 -3.09 -23.21 -9.26
C ARG A 769 -3.76 -22.37 -10.36
N LYS A 770 -4.87 -22.82 -10.94
CA LYS A 770 -5.48 -22.14 -12.09
C LYS A 770 -6.54 -21.09 -11.72
N ASP A 771 -6.93 -20.93 -10.45
CA ASP A 771 -8.00 -19.96 -10.15
C ASP A 771 -7.95 -19.28 -8.77
N GLU A 772 -6.77 -18.77 -8.37
CA GLU A 772 -6.68 -17.83 -7.25
C GLU A 772 -7.60 -16.60 -7.44
N SER A 773 -7.82 -16.18 -8.70
CA SER A 773 -8.73 -15.09 -9.07
C SER A 773 -10.18 -15.38 -8.66
N CYS A 774 -10.75 -16.54 -9.03
CA CYS A 774 -12.13 -16.85 -8.66
C CYS A 774 -12.30 -17.06 -7.15
N ARG A 775 -11.30 -17.63 -6.45
CA ARG A 775 -11.32 -17.73 -4.98
C ARG A 775 -11.39 -16.34 -4.32
N LEU A 776 -10.62 -15.37 -4.82
CA LEU A 776 -10.66 -13.98 -4.34
C LEU A 776 -11.99 -13.29 -4.66
N ASP A 777 -12.55 -13.49 -5.86
CA ASP A 777 -13.83 -12.90 -6.26
C ASP A 777 -14.97 -13.40 -5.37
N ASP A 778 -15.00 -14.71 -5.07
CA ASP A 778 -16.00 -15.28 -4.17
C ASP A 778 -15.81 -14.83 -2.72
N LEU A 779 -14.57 -14.69 -2.26
CA LEU A 779 -14.29 -14.08 -0.96
C LEU A 779 -14.78 -12.62 -0.91
N HIS A 780 -14.57 -11.84 -1.97
CA HIS A 780 -15.07 -10.47 -2.07
C HIS A 780 -16.61 -10.40 -2.00
N LYS A 781 -17.32 -11.34 -2.63
CA LYS A 781 -18.79 -11.46 -2.51
C LYS A 781 -19.20 -11.76 -1.07
N LYS A 782 -18.61 -12.78 -0.43
CA LYS A 782 -18.89 -13.14 0.97
C LYS A 782 -18.63 -11.97 1.93
N ARG A 783 -17.51 -11.26 1.73
CA ARG A 783 -17.18 -10.03 2.48
C ARG A 783 -18.24 -8.94 2.30
N SER A 784 -18.75 -8.76 1.08
CA SER A 784 -19.80 -7.78 0.78
C SER A 784 -21.12 -8.10 1.49
N LEU A 785 -21.53 -9.39 1.48
CA LEU A 785 -22.72 -9.87 2.21
C LEU A 785 -22.58 -9.63 3.72
N LEU A 786 -21.43 -10.01 4.30
CA LEU A 786 -21.16 -9.80 5.73
C LEU A 786 -21.17 -8.31 6.11
N ALA A 787 -20.54 -7.47 5.30
CA ALA A 787 -20.53 -6.02 5.51
C ALA A 787 -21.94 -5.42 5.39
N ALA A 788 -22.77 -5.91 4.47
CA ALA A 788 -24.18 -5.51 4.34
C ALA A 788 -24.94 -5.78 5.65
N TYR A 789 -24.83 -6.99 6.20
CA TYR A 789 -25.47 -7.34 7.47
C TYR A 789 -24.91 -6.58 8.67
N CYS A 790 -23.58 -6.44 8.76
CA CYS A 790 -22.93 -5.71 9.85
C CYS A 790 -23.33 -4.23 9.88
N LYS A 791 -23.58 -3.62 8.72
CA LYS A 791 -24.13 -2.25 8.64
C LYS A 791 -25.50 -2.17 9.35
N LEU A 792 -26.38 -3.15 9.17
CA LEU A 792 -27.68 -3.17 9.86
C LEU A 792 -27.55 -3.19 11.38
N ILE A 793 -26.59 -3.96 11.90
CA ILE A 793 -26.29 -4.01 13.35
C ILE A 793 -25.72 -2.67 13.83
N VAL A 794 -24.74 -2.12 13.11
CA VAL A 794 -24.06 -0.87 13.48
C VAL A 794 -25.01 0.32 13.44
N TYR A 795 -26.01 0.32 12.56
CA TYR A 795 -27.01 1.39 12.50
C TYR A 795 -28.30 1.08 13.29
N ASN A 796 -28.25 0.09 14.20
CA ASN A 796 -29.35 -0.32 15.09
C ASN A 796 -30.66 -0.70 14.36
N VAL A 797 -30.55 -1.17 13.12
CA VAL A 797 -31.68 -1.70 12.33
C VAL A 797 -32.02 -3.13 12.76
N VAL A 798 -30.98 -3.90 13.08
CA VAL A 798 -31.05 -5.24 13.67
C VAL A 798 -30.56 -5.15 15.11
N GLU A 799 -31.10 -5.99 16.00
CA GLU A 799 -30.68 -6.00 17.40
C GLU A 799 -29.18 -6.26 17.55
N MET A 800 -28.52 -5.48 18.40
CA MET A 800 -27.07 -5.63 18.66
C MET A 800 -26.70 -7.01 19.20
N ALA A 801 -27.65 -7.75 19.80
CA ALA A 801 -27.43 -9.12 20.26
C ALA A 801 -27.08 -10.08 19.10
N ALA A 802 -27.59 -9.84 17.89
CA ALA A 802 -27.28 -10.64 16.71
C ALA A 802 -25.80 -10.60 16.31
N ALA A 803 -25.06 -9.56 16.74
CA ALA A 803 -23.62 -9.49 16.51
C ALA A 803 -22.85 -10.59 17.26
N ALA A 804 -23.42 -11.16 18.33
CA ALA A 804 -22.82 -12.27 19.05
C ALA A 804 -22.55 -13.45 18.11
N GLU A 805 -23.49 -13.79 17.23
CA GLU A 805 -23.36 -14.86 16.25
C GLU A 805 -22.22 -14.60 15.24
N ILE A 806 -21.98 -13.35 14.87
CA ILE A 806 -20.87 -12.96 14.00
C ILE A 806 -19.54 -13.06 14.73
N TYR A 807 -19.49 -12.57 15.98
CA TYR A 807 -18.27 -12.48 16.76
C TYR A 807 -17.66 -13.85 17.09
N LYS A 808 -18.48 -14.91 17.11
CA LYS A 808 -18.04 -16.31 17.24
C LYS A 808 -16.97 -16.70 16.21
N HIS A 809 -17.04 -16.13 15.02
CA HIS A 809 -16.14 -16.47 13.91
C HIS A 809 -14.84 -15.66 13.90
N TYR A 810 -14.69 -14.64 14.75
CA TYR A 810 -13.58 -13.67 14.67
C TYR A 810 -12.17 -14.28 14.71
N VAL A 811 -11.97 -15.37 15.47
CA VAL A 811 -10.68 -16.06 15.52
C VAL A 811 -10.53 -17.03 14.34
N LYS A 812 -11.57 -17.82 14.03
CA LYS A 812 -11.53 -18.86 12.98
C LYS A 812 -11.33 -18.25 11.59
N THR A 813 -12.00 -17.15 11.29
CA THR A 813 -12.00 -16.50 9.96
C THR A 813 -11.30 -15.15 9.94
N TYR A 814 -10.26 -15.00 10.78
CA TYR A 814 -9.58 -13.70 10.97
C TYR A 814 -8.98 -13.12 9.69
N ASN A 815 -8.40 -13.96 8.82
CA ASN A 815 -7.80 -13.49 7.56
C ASN A 815 -8.87 -13.01 6.56
N ASP A 816 -10.02 -13.68 6.54
CA ASP A 816 -11.08 -13.46 5.54
C ASP A 816 -12.03 -12.34 5.93
N PHE A 817 -12.36 -12.21 7.24
CA PHE A 817 -13.40 -11.31 7.73
C PHE A 817 -12.99 -10.51 8.98
N GLY A 818 -11.77 -10.69 9.49
CA GLY A 818 -11.35 -10.14 10.78
C GLY A 818 -11.40 -8.60 10.86
N ASP A 819 -11.11 -7.91 9.76
CA ASP A 819 -11.23 -6.45 9.67
C ASP A 819 -12.68 -5.96 9.75
N ILE A 820 -13.60 -6.59 9.03
CA ILE A 820 -15.05 -6.28 9.05
C ILE A 820 -15.62 -6.50 10.46
N ILE A 821 -15.29 -7.64 11.07
CA ILE A 821 -15.77 -7.98 12.42
C ILE A 821 -15.18 -7.02 13.46
N LYS A 822 -13.89 -6.69 13.34
CA LYS A 822 -13.22 -5.73 14.24
C LYS A 822 -13.79 -4.32 14.13
N GLU A 823 -14.12 -3.86 12.93
CA GLU A 823 -14.78 -2.56 12.75
C GLU A 823 -16.21 -2.59 13.34
N THR A 824 -16.95 -3.67 13.12
CA THR A 824 -18.28 -3.88 13.73
C THR A 824 -18.23 -3.85 15.26
N LEU A 825 -17.23 -4.51 15.87
CA LEU A 825 -16.94 -4.45 17.31
C LEU A 825 -16.65 -3.02 17.78
N SER A 826 -15.85 -2.27 17.02
CA SER A 826 -15.50 -0.89 17.34
C SER A 826 -16.72 0.02 17.32
N ARG A 827 -17.54 -0.09 16.27
CA ARG A 827 -18.72 0.77 16.03
C ARG A 827 -19.86 0.46 17.00
N THR A 828 -20.18 -0.81 17.25
CA THR A 828 -21.21 -1.20 18.27
C THR A 828 -20.86 -0.68 19.66
N ARG A 829 -19.58 -0.76 20.04
CA ARG A 829 -19.10 -0.19 21.31
C ARG A 829 -19.17 1.32 21.35
N HIS A 830 -18.88 2.01 20.23
CA HIS A 830 -19.02 3.46 20.16
C HIS A 830 -20.49 3.88 20.35
N ASN A 831 -21.42 3.15 19.74
CA ASN A 831 -22.85 3.41 19.85
C ASN A 831 -23.38 3.16 21.27
N ASN A 832 -23.08 2.00 21.85
CA ASN A 832 -23.51 1.65 23.21
C ASN A 832 -22.52 0.70 23.87
N LYS A 833 -21.69 1.26 24.75
CA LYS A 833 -20.62 0.51 25.45
C LYS A 833 -21.14 -0.64 26.32
N ILE A 834 -22.27 -0.45 26.99
CA ILE A 834 -22.83 -1.46 27.90
C ILE A 834 -23.47 -2.57 27.10
N GLN A 835 -24.29 -2.25 26.10
CA GLN A 835 -24.93 -3.26 25.27
C GLN A 835 -23.89 -4.05 24.46
N SER A 836 -22.85 -3.38 23.93
CA SER A 836 -21.73 -4.05 23.27
C SER A 836 -21.04 -5.04 24.21
N ALA A 837 -20.77 -4.65 25.47
CA ALA A 837 -20.20 -5.55 26.47
C ALA A 837 -21.11 -6.75 26.78
N LYS A 838 -22.44 -6.55 26.84
CA LYS A 838 -23.42 -7.64 26.97
C LYS A 838 -23.40 -8.59 25.78
N THR A 839 -23.30 -8.06 24.55
CA THR A 839 -23.17 -8.88 23.34
C THR A 839 -21.87 -9.69 23.33
N LEU A 840 -20.75 -9.11 23.80
CA LEU A 840 -19.47 -9.82 23.92
C LEU A 840 -19.55 -11.00 24.88
N ILE A 841 -20.15 -10.81 26.06
CA ILE A 841 -20.28 -11.90 27.03
C ILE A 841 -21.31 -12.94 26.56
N LEU A 842 -22.40 -12.52 25.93
CA LEU A 842 -23.38 -13.42 25.30
C LEU A 842 -22.71 -14.33 24.26
N CYS A 843 -21.85 -13.77 23.40
CA CYS A 843 -21.07 -14.54 22.42
C CYS A 843 -20.24 -15.64 23.10
N LEU A 844 -19.53 -15.31 24.18
CA LEU A 844 -18.70 -16.27 24.91
C LEU A 844 -19.55 -17.33 25.63
N GLN A 845 -20.68 -16.94 26.21
CA GLN A 845 -21.62 -17.85 26.88
C GLN A 845 -22.19 -18.88 25.90
N GLN A 846 -22.63 -18.43 24.72
CA GLN A 846 -23.16 -19.32 23.68
C GLN A 846 -22.10 -20.31 23.17
N LEU A 847 -20.87 -19.86 22.89
CA LEU A 847 -19.78 -20.76 22.49
C LEU A 847 -19.47 -21.80 23.58
N PHE A 848 -19.48 -21.37 24.84
CA PHE A 848 -19.23 -22.25 25.95
C PHE A 848 -20.34 -23.31 26.11
N GLN A 849 -21.61 -22.94 25.91
CA GLN A 849 -22.73 -23.89 25.91
C GLN A 849 -22.59 -24.93 24.79
N THR A 850 -22.33 -24.51 23.55
CA THR A 850 -22.10 -25.43 22.43
C THR A 850 -20.92 -26.37 22.69
N HIS A 851 -19.84 -25.87 23.31
CA HIS A 851 -18.72 -26.71 23.70
C HIS A 851 -19.09 -27.72 24.79
N ALA A 852 -19.84 -27.30 25.81
CA ALA A 852 -20.29 -28.17 26.90
C ALA A 852 -21.27 -29.26 26.40
N GLU A 853 -22.14 -28.95 25.45
CA GLU A 853 -23.08 -29.91 24.83
C GLU A 853 -22.36 -30.95 23.96
N SER A 854 -21.24 -30.59 23.34
CA SER A 854 -20.43 -31.49 22.50
C SER A 854 -19.57 -32.50 23.28
N GLN A 855 -19.38 -32.29 24.59
CA GLN A 855 -18.63 -33.19 25.45
C GLN A 855 -19.60 -34.11 26.20
N ASP A 856 -19.70 -35.37 25.76
CA ASP A 856 -20.54 -36.40 26.41
C ASP A 856 -20.24 -36.52 27.92
N SER A 857 -21.28 -36.35 28.75
CA SER A 857 -21.58 -36.75 30.15
C SER A 857 -20.48 -37.21 31.14
N SER A 858 -19.20 -36.99 30.88
CA SER A 858 -18.10 -37.15 31.82
C SER A 858 -17.77 -35.76 32.38
N SER A 859 -17.78 -35.65 33.70
CA SER A 859 -17.91 -34.39 34.46
C SER A 859 -16.69 -33.45 34.42
N SER A 860 -15.81 -33.54 33.43
CA SER A 860 -14.61 -32.68 33.33
C SER A 860 -14.45 -32.06 31.94
N VAL A 861 -14.60 -30.74 31.86
CA VAL A 861 -14.28 -29.96 30.64
C VAL A 861 -12.80 -30.10 30.30
N ASP A 862 -12.49 -30.58 29.10
CA ASP A 862 -11.09 -30.65 28.63
C ASP A 862 -10.55 -29.25 28.28
N PHE A 863 -9.76 -28.70 29.21
CA PHE A 863 -9.08 -27.41 29.05
C PHE A 863 -8.04 -27.39 27.92
N SER A 864 -7.60 -28.55 27.44
CA SER A 864 -6.64 -28.69 26.34
C SER A 864 -7.29 -28.81 24.96
N SER A 865 -8.62 -28.89 24.91
CA SER A 865 -9.35 -28.94 23.65
C SER A 865 -9.14 -27.68 22.82
N ALA A 866 -9.01 -27.84 21.50
CA ALA A 866 -8.83 -26.72 20.58
C ALA A 866 -9.99 -25.72 20.64
N SER A 867 -11.22 -26.19 20.89
CA SER A 867 -12.41 -25.36 21.07
C SER A 867 -12.28 -24.44 22.30
N PHE A 868 -11.87 -24.97 23.45
CA PHE A 868 -11.68 -24.18 24.67
C PHE A 868 -10.54 -23.16 24.53
N ILE A 869 -9.42 -23.54 23.90
CA ILE A 869 -8.30 -22.63 23.62
C ILE A 869 -8.74 -21.48 22.71
N ASN A 870 -9.51 -21.77 21.65
CA ASN A 870 -10.02 -20.75 20.73
C ASN A 870 -10.98 -19.77 21.43
N MET A 871 -11.86 -20.26 22.31
CA MET A 871 -12.74 -19.40 23.13
C MET A 871 -11.93 -18.48 24.05
N LYS A 872 -10.89 -19.00 24.71
CA LYS A 872 -10.01 -18.22 25.57
C LYS A 872 -9.23 -17.15 24.79
N GLU A 873 -8.72 -17.49 23.61
CA GLU A 873 -8.07 -16.53 22.70
C GLU A 873 -9.05 -15.45 22.22
N LEU A 874 -10.30 -15.82 21.89
CA LEU A 874 -11.35 -14.86 21.54
C LEU A 874 -11.63 -13.88 22.68
N ALA A 875 -11.78 -14.39 23.91
CA ALA A 875 -11.95 -13.56 25.10
C ALA A 875 -10.77 -12.61 25.35
N ARG A 876 -9.53 -13.09 25.15
CA ARG A 876 -8.33 -12.26 25.21
C ARG A 876 -8.37 -11.14 24.16
N ARG A 877 -8.75 -11.45 22.91
CA ARG A 877 -8.88 -10.43 21.85
C ARG A 877 -9.99 -9.42 22.16
N PHE A 878 -11.13 -9.83 22.70
CA PHE A 878 -12.19 -8.92 23.16
C PHE A 878 -11.71 -8.00 24.29
N SER A 879 -10.97 -8.54 25.27
CA SER A 879 -10.38 -7.77 26.36
C SER A 879 -9.47 -6.64 25.85
N LEU A 880 -8.65 -6.93 24.82
CA LEU A 880 -7.78 -5.92 24.19
C LEU A 880 -8.56 -4.76 23.55
N THR A 881 -9.83 -4.96 23.17
CA THR A 881 -10.61 -3.90 22.53
C THR A 881 -10.84 -2.72 23.48
N PHE A 882 -10.94 -2.90 24.80
CA PHE A 882 -11.22 -1.83 25.77
C PHE A 882 -10.08 -0.83 25.97
N GLY A 883 -8.94 -1.00 25.31
CA GLY A 883 -7.80 -0.08 25.35
C GLY A 883 -7.06 -0.08 26.69
N TRP A 884 -6.26 0.98 26.93
CA TRP A 884 -5.51 1.20 28.18
C TRP A 884 -6.22 2.17 29.14
N ASP A 885 -7.19 2.94 28.64
CA ASP A 885 -7.99 3.87 29.43
C ASP A 885 -9.09 3.11 30.20
N GLN A 886 -8.69 2.54 31.34
CA GLN A 886 -9.56 1.73 32.21
C GLN A 886 -10.74 2.54 32.79
N VAL A 887 -10.64 3.87 32.83
CA VAL A 887 -11.72 4.73 33.35
C VAL A 887 -12.90 4.76 32.38
N LYS A 888 -12.64 4.87 31.07
CA LYS A 888 -13.70 4.94 30.04
C LYS A 888 -14.46 3.64 29.81
N SER A 889 -13.90 2.51 30.21
CA SER A 889 -14.43 1.16 30.00
C SER A 889 -14.88 0.47 31.29
N ARG A 890 -14.71 1.15 32.44
CA ARG A 890 -15.00 0.66 33.79
C ARG A 890 -16.32 -0.09 33.92
N ASP A 891 -17.42 0.54 33.54
CA ASP A 891 -18.77 -0.01 33.74
C ASP A 891 -19.03 -1.22 32.82
N SER A 892 -18.48 -1.17 31.60
CA SER A 892 -18.61 -2.22 30.59
C SER A 892 -17.87 -3.49 31.01
N VAL A 893 -16.62 -3.34 31.48
CA VAL A 893 -15.82 -4.48 31.98
C VAL A 893 -16.44 -5.04 33.26
N THR A 894 -16.91 -4.19 34.16
CA THR A 894 -17.63 -4.63 35.37
C THR A 894 -18.89 -5.43 35.02
N MET A 895 -19.63 -5.03 33.98
CA MET A 895 -20.81 -5.77 33.49
C MET A 895 -20.43 -7.17 32.99
N ILE A 896 -19.36 -7.30 32.20
CA ILE A 896 -18.86 -8.59 31.70
C ILE A 896 -18.58 -9.55 32.86
N HIS A 897 -17.89 -9.08 33.89
CA HIS A 897 -17.61 -9.91 35.07
C HIS A 897 -18.88 -10.28 35.84
N LYS A 898 -19.83 -9.35 35.98
CA LYS A 898 -21.10 -9.62 36.67
C LYS A 898 -21.92 -10.71 35.97
N GLU A 899 -22.18 -10.55 34.68
CA GLU A 899 -22.96 -11.52 33.88
C GLU A 899 -22.20 -12.85 33.73
N GLY A 900 -20.86 -12.81 33.64
CA GLY A 900 -20.04 -14.01 33.60
C GLY A 900 -20.05 -14.82 34.89
N ILE A 901 -20.05 -14.16 36.06
CA ILE A 901 -20.21 -14.82 37.37
C ILE A 901 -21.60 -15.44 37.46
N GLU A 902 -22.66 -14.70 37.10
CA GLU A 902 -24.04 -15.21 37.12
C GLU A 902 -24.17 -16.49 36.27
N PHE A 903 -23.61 -16.50 35.07
CA PHE A 903 -23.60 -17.65 34.17
C PHE A 903 -22.80 -18.84 34.73
N ALA A 904 -21.63 -18.61 35.31
CA ALA A 904 -20.79 -19.67 35.88
C ALA A 904 -21.46 -20.43 37.03
N PHE A 905 -22.37 -19.77 37.77
CA PHE A 905 -23.13 -20.36 38.88
C PHE A 905 -24.61 -20.65 38.55
N GLN A 906 -25.01 -20.50 37.28
CA GLN A 906 -26.36 -20.82 36.84
C GLN A 906 -26.65 -22.32 37.03
N GLY A 907 -27.79 -22.67 37.62
CA GLY A 907 -28.18 -24.05 37.93
C GLY A 907 -27.71 -24.60 39.29
N ALA A 908 -26.91 -23.87 40.06
CA ALA A 908 -26.43 -24.31 41.38
C ALA A 908 -27.45 -24.18 42.53
N ALA A 909 -28.64 -23.62 42.28
CA ALA A 909 -29.58 -23.16 43.31
C ALA A 909 -30.62 -24.19 43.81
N GLY A 910 -30.56 -25.46 43.39
CA GLY A 910 -31.65 -26.43 43.63
C GLY A 910 -31.35 -27.68 44.48
N GLY A 911 -30.10 -27.99 44.81
CA GLY A 911 -29.74 -29.22 45.52
C GLY A 911 -28.72 -29.00 46.63
N ASP A 912 -28.79 -29.81 47.69
CA ASP A 912 -27.92 -29.81 48.88
C ASP A 912 -26.43 -29.62 48.54
N GLY A 913 -25.94 -28.37 48.47
CA GLY A 913 -24.57 -27.87 48.68
C GLY A 913 -23.34 -28.65 48.18
N LYS A 914 -23.49 -29.71 47.37
CA LYS A 914 -22.48 -30.73 47.08
C LYS A 914 -22.23 -30.92 45.58
N CYS A 915 -23.00 -30.27 44.71
CA CYS A 915 -22.79 -30.37 43.26
C CYS A 915 -21.93 -29.20 42.77
N LEU A 916 -20.88 -29.53 41.98
CA LEU A 916 -20.06 -28.55 41.27
C LEU A 916 -20.94 -27.75 40.31
N PRO A 917 -20.84 -26.41 40.25
CA PRO A 917 -21.56 -25.62 39.24
C PRO A 917 -21.17 -26.09 37.82
N PRO A 918 -22.15 -26.35 36.93
CA PRO A 918 -21.88 -26.95 35.63
C PRO A 918 -21.01 -26.06 34.72
N ASN A 919 -21.07 -24.74 34.92
CA ASN A 919 -20.38 -23.76 34.09
C ASN A 919 -19.13 -23.16 34.77
N LEU A 920 -18.59 -23.81 35.80
CA LEU A 920 -17.51 -23.24 36.63
C LEU A 920 -16.24 -22.90 35.82
N SER A 921 -15.92 -23.69 34.79
CA SER A 921 -14.76 -23.47 33.91
C SER A 921 -14.86 -22.18 33.08
N PHE A 922 -16.06 -21.61 32.91
CA PHE A 922 -16.25 -20.32 32.24
C PHE A 922 -15.53 -19.17 32.97
N LEU A 923 -15.26 -19.31 34.27
CA LEU A 923 -14.47 -18.34 35.05
C LEU A 923 -13.06 -18.13 34.48
N LEU A 924 -12.47 -19.15 33.85
CA LEU A 924 -11.17 -19.02 33.19
C LEU A 924 -11.25 -18.12 31.95
N ILE A 925 -12.36 -18.14 31.22
CA ILE A 925 -12.56 -17.31 30.03
C ILE A 925 -12.72 -15.84 30.45
N ILE A 926 -13.59 -15.55 31.43
CA ILE A 926 -13.79 -14.16 31.89
C ILE A 926 -12.57 -13.61 32.66
N SER A 927 -11.67 -14.48 33.14
CA SER A 927 -10.43 -14.04 33.79
C SER A 927 -9.53 -13.22 32.85
N GLU A 928 -9.64 -13.39 31.53
CA GLU A 928 -8.92 -12.59 30.52
C GLU A 928 -9.30 -11.09 30.55
N PHE A 929 -10.44 -10.74 31.13
CA PHE A 929 -10.89 -9.35 31.30
C PHE A 929 -10.43 -8.71 32.62
N SER A 930 -9.95 -9.51 33.58
CA SER A 930 -9.60 -9.04 34.93
C SER A 930 -8.51 -7.95 34.92
N ASN A 931 -7.57 -8.01 33.98
CA ASN A 931 -6.51 -7.01 33.80
C ASN A 931 -7.02 -5.64 33.32
N LYS A 932 -8.28 -5.55 32.88
CA LYS A 932 -8.93 -4.30 32.47
C LYS A 932 -9.74 -3.64 33.61
N LEU A 933 -9.92 -4.31 34.74
CA LEU A 933 -10.55 -3.73 35.93
C LEU A 933 -9.57 -2.82 36.69
N LEU A 934 -10.10 -1.71 37.22
CA LEU A 934 -9.40 -0.91 38.21
C LEU A 934 -9.37 -1.64 39.56
N LYS A 935 -8.36 -1.37 40.39
CA LYS A 935 -8.24 -1.90 41.76
C LYS A 935 -9.55 -1.79 42.60
N PRO A 936 -10.27 -0.66 42.66
CA PRO A 936 -11.55 -0.59 43.37
C PRO A 936 -12.62 -1.54 42.79
N ASP A 937 -12.70 -1.69 41.47
CA ASP A 937 -13.70 -2.55 40.82
C ASP A 937 -13.36 -4.03 40.99
N LYS A 938 -12.08 -4.40 41.01
CA LYS A 938 -11.65 -5.76 41.38
C LYS A 938 -12.20 -6.17 42.75
N ARG A 939 -12.17 -5.27 43.75
CA ARG A 939 -12.74 -5.53 45.09
C ARG A 939 -14.26 -5.68 45.04
N LEU A 940 -14.95 -4.87 44.24
CA LEU A 940 -16.41 -4.93 44.08
C LEU A 940 -16.83 -6.23 43.39
N VAL A 941 -16.16 -6.62 42.30
CA VAL A 941 -16.38 -7.88 41.59
C VAL A 941 -16.07 -9.08 42.51
N TYR A 942 -15.00 -9.00 43.31
CA TYR A 942 -14.68 -10.05 44.29
C TYR A 942 -15.77 -10.19 45.36
N ALA A 943 -16.26 -9.07 45.91
CA ALA A 943 -17.37 -9.07 46.87
C ALA A 943 -18.67 -9.60 46.25
N TYR A 944 -18.90 -9.35 44.95
CA TYR A 944 -20.01 -9.94 44.20
C TYR A 944 -19.88 -11.45 44.06
N LEU A 945 -18.70 -11.93 43.66
CA LEU A 945 -18.38 -13.36 43.54
C LEU A 945 -18.59 -14.10 44.87
N GLN A 946 -18.23 -13.50 46.00
CA GLN A 946 -18.41 -14.09 47.33
C GLN A 946 -19.87 -14.41 47.67
N ARG A 947 -20.86 -13.72 47.07
CA ARG A 947 -22.28 -14.02 47.29
C ARG A 947 -22.70 -15.41 46.80
N TYR A 948 -21.97 -15.96 45.83
CA TYR A 948 -22.22 -17.27 45.23
C TYR A 948 -21.43 -18.39 45.91
N ILE A 949 -20.39 -18.06 46.68
CA ILE A 949 -19.53 -19.02 47.38
C ILE A 949 -20.06 -19.24 48.80
N ARG A 950 -20.72 -20.37 49.07
CA ARG A 950 -21.08 -20.78 50.44
C ARG A 950 -19.87 -21.42 51.15
N ALA A 951 -19.80 -21.27 52.48
CA ALA A 951 -18.69 -21.60 53.41
C ALA A 951 -17.94 -22.94 53.21
N PRO A 952 -16.77 -23.11 53.87
CA PRO A 952 -15.47 -23.22 53.20
C PRO A 952 -15.38 -24.39 52.22
N LEU A 953 -15.08 -24.07 50.96
CA LEU A 953 -14.78 -25.02 49.90
C LEU A 953 -13.66 -25.98 50.33
N PRO A 954 -13.79 -27.30 50.08
CA PRO A 954 -12.69 -28.24 50.31
C PRO A 954 -11.53 -27.88 49.38
N TYR A 955 -10.42 -27.42 49.96
CA TYR A 955 -9.23 -26.89 49.30
C TYR A 955 -8.45 -27.88 48.40
N ARG A 956 -9.02 -29.02 47.97
CA ARG A 956 -8.25 -30.14 47.38
C ARG A 956 -8.97 -30.97 46.30
N GLY A 957 -9.79 -30.36 45.45
CA GLY A 957 -10.25 -31.01 44.20
C GLY A 957 -9.77 -30.23 42.99
N ASP A 958 -9.17 -30.90 41.99
CA ASP A 958 -8.76 -30.26 40.73
C ASP A 958 -9.94 -29.59 39.98
N GLU A 959 -11.17 -30.01 40.28
CA GLU A 959 -12.41 -29.47 39.72
C GLU A 959 -12.71 -28.01 40.12
N TRP A 960 -12.17 -27.51 41.24
CA TRP A 960 -12.37 -26.11 41.69
C TRP A 960 -11.28 -25.14 41.23
N GLN A 961 -10.29 -25.62 40.45
CA GLN A 961 -9.18 -24.80 39.94
C GLN A 961 -9.62 -23.53 39.19
N PRO A 962 -10.65 -23.55 38.31
CA PRO A 962 -11.14 -22.34 37.64
C PRO A 962 -11.49 -21.19 38.59
N LEU A 963 -12.11 -21.51 39.73
CA LEU A 963 -12.49 -20.52 40.74
C LEU A 963 -11.27 -19.94 41.45
N ILE A 964 -10.29 -20.78 41.80
CA ILE A 964 -9.05 -20.34 42.46
C ILE A 964 -8.29 -19.38 41.55
N TRP A 965 -8.14 -19.73 40.27
CA TRP A 965 -7.45 -18.92 39.27
C TRP A 965 -8.12 -17.56 39.09
N TYR A 966 -9.44 -17.56 38.92
CA TYR A 966 -10.19 -16.32 38.78
C TYR A 966 -10.10 -15.44 40.03
N ARG A 967 -10.19 -16.01 41.24
CA ARG A 967 -9.99 -15.26 42.49
C ARG A 967 -8.61 -14.61 42.55
N ASN A 968 -7.57 -15.34 42.18
CA ASN A 968 -6.21 -14.80 42.15
C ASN A 968 -6.10 -13.61 41.18
N SER A 969 -6.73 -13.68 40.01
CA SER A 969 -6.73 -12.59 39.01
C SER A 969 -7.37 -11.28 39.51
N LEU A 970 -8.28 -11.36 40.50
CA LEU A 970 -8.94 -10.21 41.12
C LEU A 970 -8.17 -9.67 42.35
N LEU A 971 -7.29 -10.49 42.95
CA LEU A 971 -6.51 -10.13 44.14
C LEU A 971 -5.13 -9.56 43.79
N LEU A 972 -4.61 -9.90 42.61
CA LEU A 972 -3.45 -9.25 41.96
C LEU A 972 -3.86 -7.89 41.39
#